data_AF-A0A1H2PM43-F1
#
_entry.id   AF-A0A1H2PM43-F1
#
_cell.length_a   1.000
_cell.length_b   1.000
_cell.length_c   1.000
_cell.angle_alpha   90.00
_cell.angle_beta   90.00
_cell.angle_gamma   90.00
#
_symmetry.space_group_name_H-M   'P 1'
#
loop_
_entity.id
_entity.type
_entity.pdbx_description
1 polymer ?
#
loop_
_entity_poly.entity_id
_entity_poly.type
_entity_poly.pdbx_seq_one_letter_code
_entity_poly.pdbx_strand_id
1 'polypeptide(L)'
;METTRIVIVVVAPRRRACLTLAVESLRRAAAGAGLHASFETRGPAGSGERLDPAECNGALGALFVIDGDASADAVRLPGIHRFHRCNLDDVLADADAALAAALAALGRAVPKRVGADGVASREAVAAHAGKAVTLSDRHAAAEGTGIVRSDRLSHALPDGAESDSASSARQRRVVGVTSCPTGIAHTFMAAEALKRAGAALGYAMRVETRGSVGAQDALTDDEIAAADVVIVAADTQVDLSRFAGKRVYRSGTKAAIRNGSAVIEAALTEAHLFDDPVEGRLAATVATDHTARDRAVARGPDAGTGSIGVGVGVGVGVGVGGATAAIARARQAAGIPLAHLVMRLPVVRDFYRHLMTGVSHMLPFIVAGGLLIALSFAAEGVDTAAAAPQGSLAWSLREIGARAAFALIVPALAGFIAFSIADRPGLAPGMIGGWLAASSGAGFLGGIVAGFVAGYAARAVARWLTLPKPLAGLKPVLLIPLLATAIVGFTMLYLVGEPVALALRALEAWLGSLQAGSALAFGALLGGMMSIDMGGPVNKTVYAFSSGLLASAVYTPMAATMAAGMTAPLGIALATLLFRSRFAADEREAGKAAGLLGLAFVSEGALPFAARDPLRTIPACVVGSAVTGAICMRMGVQLRVPHGGVFVQLIPHAVTPLLPYALAIVTGSVLTALLLVLARGIGPDAAAGDGTSAEGRGTAGGALCGGSAGTGTAGHTGAATSR
;
A
#
# COMPACT_ATOMS: atom_id res chain seq x y z
N MET A 1 31.13 45.28 5.47
CA MET A 1 30.03 44.36 5.83
C MET A 1 30.64 42.98 6.00
N GLU A 2 30.68 42.45 7.22
CA GLU A 2 31.21 41.10 7.44
C GLU A 2 30.31 40.05 6.77
N THR A 3 30.82 39.43 5.71
CA THR A 3 30.17 38.33 5.01
C THR A 3 30.00 37.17 5.97
N THR A 4 28.76 36.76 6.20
CA THR A 4 28.45 35.76 7.23
C THR A 4 28.73 34.38 6.68
N ARG A 5 29.67 33.68 7.33
CA ARG A 5 30.13 32.35 6.93
C ARG A 5 29.35 31.28 7.68
N ILE A 6 28.92 30.22 6.99
CA ILE A 6 28.31 29.03 7.60
C ILE A 6 28.99 27.78 7.05
N VAL A 7 29.18 26.79 7.92
CA VAL A 7 29.73 25.50 7.50
C VAL A 7 28.59 24.49 7.35
N ILE A 8 28.58 23.72 6.27
CA ILE A 8 27.53 22.74 6.00
C ILE A 8 28.18 21.38 5.77
N VAL A 9 27.79 20.39 6.56
CA VAL A 9 28.31 19.02 6.45
C VAL A 9 27.17 18.09 6.03
N VAL A 10 27.30 17.47 4.87
CA VAL A 10 26.29 16.55 4.33
C VAL A 10 26.81 15.11 4.36
N VAL A 11 26.20 14.27 5.19
CA VAL A 11 26.60 12.87 5.42
C VAL A 11 25.52 11.94 4.89
N ALA A 12 25.79 11.26 3.77
CA ALA A 12 24.86 10.32 3.14
C ALA A 12 25.59 9.04 2.68
N PRO A 13 25.84 8.08 3.59
CA PRO A 13 26.70 6.92 3.33
C PRO A 13 26.09 5.89 2.37
N ARG A 14 24.77 5.95 2.12
CA ARG A 14 24.05 4.97 1.28
C ARG A 14 23.33 5.59 0.08
N ARG A 15 23.24 6.92 -0.02
CA ARG A 15 22.44 7.64 -1.04
C ARG A 15 23.28 8.67 -1.81
N ARG A 16 24.22 8.19 -2.64
CA ARG A 16 25.18 9.04 -3.39
C ARG A 16 24.51 10.10 -4.28
N ALA A 17 23.42 9.78 -4.96
CA ALA A 17 22.70 10.73 -5.81
C ALA A 17 22.01 11.85 -4.99
N CYS A 18 21.48 11.51 -3.81
CA CYS A 18 20.82 12.47 -2.92
C CYS A 18 21.82 13.42 -2.26
N LEU A 19 23.05 12.96 -1.99
CA LEU A 19 24.13 13.79 -1.46
C LEU A 19 24.44 14.99 -2.38
N THR A 20 24.66 14.74 -3.67
CA THR A 20 24.97 15.79 -4.65
C THR A 20 23.82 16.80 -4.80
N LEU A 21 22.58 16.32 -4.83
CA LEU A 21 21.40 17.17 -4.93
C LEU A 21 21.21 18.06 -3.69
N ALA A 22 21.42 17.51 -2.50
CA ALA A 22 21.30 18.27 -1.26
C ALA A 22 22.35 19.38 -1.14
N VAL A 23 23.61 19.09 -1.52
CA VAL A 23 24.69 20.08 -1.52
C VAL A 23 24.40 21.23 -2.48
N GLU A 24 23.99 20.93 -3.71
CA GLU A 24 23.68 21.96 -4.71
C GLU A 24 22.47 22.80 -4.30
N SER A 25 21.45 22.18 -3.71
CA SER A 25 20.26 22.88 -3.22
C SER A 25 20.59 23.82 -2.05
N LEU A 26 21.44 23.38 -1.12
CA LEU A 26 21.89 24.21 -0.01
C LEU A 26 22.86 25.31 -0.45
N ARG A 27 23.69 25.07 -1.46
CA ARG A 27 24.57 26.09 -2.04
C ARG A 27 23.76 27.23 -2.67
N ARG A 28 22.67 26.90 -3.38
CA ARG A 28 21.73 27.89 -3.94
C ARG A 28 20.98 28.64 -2.84
N ALA A 29 20.48 27.94 -1.83
CA ALA A 29 19.79 28.56 -0.70
C ALA A 29 20.71 29.53 0.06
N ALA A 30 21.96 29.14 0.31
CA ALA A 30 22.95 29.99 0.97
C ALA A 30 23.29 31.24 0.15
N ALA A 31 23.50 31.08 -1.17
CA ALA A 31 23.73 32.20 -2.07
C ALA A 31 22.53 33.16 -2.10
N GLY A 32 21.29 32.63 -2.16
CA GLY A 32 20.06 33.42 -2.10
C GLY A 32 19.84 34.16 -0.78
N ALA A 33 20.46 33.68 0.31
CA ALA A 33 20.46 34.33 1.63
C ALA A 33 21.67 35.27 1.85
N GLY A 34 22.56 35.44 0.85
CA GLY A 34 23.76 36.26 0.96
C GLY A 34 24.82 35.69 1.91
N LEU A 35 24.84 34.38 2.11
CA LEU A 35 25.75 33.67 3.01
C LEU A 35 26.91 33.05 2.23
N HIS A 36 28.09 33.05 2.84
CA HIS A 36 29.23 32.30 2.32
C HIS A 36 29.24 30.91 2.97
N ALA A 37 28.82 29.88 2.23
CA ALA A 37 28.74 28.51 2.74
C ALA A 37 29.91 27.65 2.25
N SER A 38 30.67 27.08 3.20
CA SER A 38 31.69 26.06 2.92
C SER A 38 31.11 24.66 3.19
N PHE A 39 31.43 23.68 2.36
CA PHE A 39 30.78 22.35 2.37
C PHE A 39 31.77 21.22 2.65
N GLU A 40 31.40 20.30 3.55
CA GLU A 40 32.01 18.96 3.65
C GLU A 40 30.97 17.91 3.26
N THR A 41 31.38 16.93 2.46
CA THR A 41 30.52 15.83 2.04
C THR A 41 31.12 14.49 2.46
N ARG A 42 30.26 13.56 2.89
CA ARG A 42 30.66 12.18 3.22
C ARG A 42 29.68 11.18 2.61
N GLY A 43 30.14 10.52 1.55
CA GLY A 43 29.41 9.50 0.80
C GLY A 43 29.82 8.07 1.14
N PRO A 44 29.41 7.09 0.31
CA PRO A 44 29.74 5.68 0.50
C PRO A 44 31.26 5.44 0.57
N ALA A 45 31.70 4.59 1.51
CA ALA A 45 33.11 4.30 1.82
C ALA A 45 33.97 5.51 2.27
N GLY A 46 33.35 6.60 2.76
CA GLY A 46 34.08 7.78 3.23
C GLY A 46 34.57 8.69 2.09
N SER A 47 34.12 8.46 0.86
CA SER A 47 34.41 9.31 -0.29
C SER A 47 33.66 10.65 -0.19
N GLY A 48 34.36 11.77 -0.37
CA GLY A 48 33.76 13.10 -0.34
C GLY A 48 34.80 14.20 -0.09
N GLU A 49 34.38 15.44 -0.32
CA GLU A 49 35.22 16.64 -0.13
C GLU A 49 35.24 16.99 1.36
N ARG A 50 36.43 17.17 1.93
CA ARG A 50 36.63 17.59 3.32
C ARG A 50 36.95 19.08 3.37
N LEU A 51 36.37 19.77 4.35
CA LEU A 51 36.63 21.18 4.60
C LEU A 51 38.08 21.41 5.04
N ASP A 52 38.68 22.50 4.57
CA ASP A 52 39.93 22.99 5.13
C ASP A 52 39.65 23.64 6.50
N PRO A 53 40.44 23.35 7.56
CA PRO A 53 40.31 24.02 8.85
C PRO A 53 40.29 25.56 8.79
N ALA A 54 40.97 26.18 7.82
CA ALA A 54 40.94 27.63 7.63
C ALA A 54 39.54 28.15 7.24
N GLU A 55 38.70 27.33 6.60
CA GLU A 55 37.33 27.67 6.22
C GLU A 55 36.35 27.63 7.39
N CYS A 56 36.72 26.98 8.48
CA CYS A 56 35.92 26.92 9.71
C CYS A 56 36.08 28.20 10.57
N ASN A 57 37.16 28.96 10.39
CA ASN A 57 37.44 30.17 11.15
C ASN A 57 36.48 31.31 10.76
N GLY A 58 35.82 31.90 11.77
CA GLY A 58 34.86 32.98 11.58
C GLY A 58 33.47 32.54 11.08
N ALA A 59 33.17 31.23 11.08
CA ALA A 59 31.84 30.72 10.78
C ALA A 59 30.86 30.93 11.96
N LEU A 60 29.62 31.29 11.64
CA LEU A 60 28.52 31.46 12.60
C LEU A 60 28.18 30.15 13.34
N GLY A 61 28.37 29.02 12.67
CA GLY A 61 28.08 27.68 13.16
C GLY A 61 28.10 26.64 12.04
N ALA A 62 27.78 25.39 12.38
CA ALA A 62 27.68 24.30 11.41
C ALA A 62 26.24 23.77 11.25
N LEU A 63 25.83 23.49 10.02
CA LEU A 63 24.63 22.73 9.70
C LEU A 63 25.04 21.29 9.33
N PHE A 64 24.63 20.32 10.12
CA PHE A 64 24.81 18.90 9.83
C PHE A 64 23.55 18.33 9.19
N VAL A 65 23.69 17.86 7.95
CA VAL A 65 22.65 17.18 7.19
C VAL A 65 22.97 15.69 7.19
N ILE A 66 22.14 14.88 7.83
CA ILE A 66 22.46 13.47 8.13
C ILE A 66 21.40 12.54 7.53
N ASP A 67 21.85 11.54 6.78
CA ASP A 67 21.01 10.46 6.22
C ASP A 67 20.88 9.30 7.24
N GLY A 68 19.80 9.28 8.01
CA GLY A 68 19.48 8.22 8.98
C GLY A 68 20.41 8.17 10.20
N ASP A 69 20.83 6.97 10.62
CA ASP A 69 21.60 6.71 11.86
C ASP A 69 23.11 7.09 11.76
N ALA A 70 23.53 7.88 10.77
CA ALA A 70 24.93 8.30 10.67
C ALA A 70 25.29 9.22 11.86
N SER A 71 26.33 8.87 12.64
CA SER A 71 26.68 9.68 13.81
C SER A 71 27.37 10.98 13.38
N ALA A 72 26.88 12.10 13.93
CA ALA A 72 27.56 13.40 13.81
C ALA A 72 28.92 13.39 14.54
N ASP A 73 29.10 12.48 15.49
CA ASP A 73 30.28 12.39 16.37
C ASP A 73 31.57 12.04 15.61
N ALA A 74 31.46 11.59 14.37
CA ALA A 74 32.60 11.34 13.48
C ALA A 74 33.16 12.59 12.80
N VAL A 75 32.52 13.77 12.93
CA VAL A 75 32.95 15.02 12.29
C VAL A 75 33.38 16.03 13.37
N ARG A 76 34.66 16.04 13.72
CA ARG A 76 35.22 17.14 14.53
C ARG A 76 35.53 18.32 13.63
N LEU A 77 34.77 19.40 13.74
CA LEU A 77 35.08 20.69 13.12
C LEU A 77 35.81 21.56 14.14
N PRO A 78 37.10 21.88 13.95
CA PRO A 78 37.84 22.75 14.86
C PRO A 78 37.28 24.18 14.82
N GLY A 79 37.08 24.79 16.00
CA GLY A 79 36.62 26.18 16.14
C GLY A 79 35.11 26.41 16.03
N ILE A 80 34.31 25.39 15.72
CA ILE A 80 32.84 25.52 15.61
C ILE A 80 32.17 24.90 16.85
N HIS A 81 31.58 25.75 17.68
CA HIS A 81 30.95 25.36 18.94
C HIS A 81 29.41 25.31 18.88
N ARG A 82 28.80 25.87 17.82
CA ARG A 82 27.36 25.85 17.61
C ARG A 82 27.03 25.08 16.35
N PHE A 83 26.09 24.15 16.45
CA PHE A 83 25.62 23.40 15.30
C PHE A 83 24.13 23.12 15.35
N HIS A 84 23.52 23.00 14.18
CA HIS A 84 22.15 22.56 13.98
C HIS A 84 22.16 21.27 13.17
N ARG A 85 21.23 20.35 13.45
CA ARG A 85 21.12 19.08 12.74
C ARG A 85 19.77 18.98 12.04
N CYS A 86 19.77 18.55 10.79
CA CYS A 86 18.56 18.23 10.04
C CYS A 86 18.75 16.93 9.24
N ASN A 87 17.63 16.32 8.85
CA ASN A 87 17.68 15.10 8.04
C ASN A 87 17.94 15.46 6.57
N LEU A 88 18.62 14.58 5.85
CA LEU A 88 18.80 14.69 4.40
C LEU A 88 17.47 14.84 3.66
N ASP A 89 16.43 14.11 4.08
CA ASP A 89 15.12 14.19 3.43
C ASP A 89 14.45 15.56 3.60
N ASP A 90 14.69 16.27 4.71
CA ASP A 90 14.14 17.61 4.95
C ASP A 90 14.76 18.63 4.00
N VAL A 91 16.08 18.53 3.77
CA VAL A 91 16.82 19.38 2.82
C VAL A 91 16.37 19.13 1.37
N LEU A 92 16.11 17.87 1.01
CA LEU A 92 15.64 17.52 -0.33
C LEU A 92 14.19 17.97 -0.56
N ALA A 93 13.38 18.06 0.50
CA ALA A 93 12.03 18.58 0.42
C ALA A 93 12.02 20.11 0.29
N ASP A 94 12.81 20.81 1.12
CA ASP A 94 12.92 22.27 1.12
C ASP A 94 14.24 22.76 1.75
N ALA A 95 15.24 23.03 0.91
CA ALA A 95 16.56 23.49 1.35
C ALA A 95 16.55 24.92 1.93
N ASP A 96 15.66 25.80 1.45
CA ASP A 96 15.52 27.17 1.96
C ASP A 96 14.97 27.14 3.39
N ALA A 97 13.94 26.34 3.65
CA ALA A 97 13.36 26.17 4.98
C ALA A 97 14.35 25.51 5.96
N ALA A 98 15.07 24.48 5.51
CA ALA A 98 16.08 23.81 6.33
C ALA A 98 17.24 24.75 6.72
N LEU A 99 17.73 25.55 5.78
CA LEU A 99 18.79 26.54 6.04
C LEU A 99 18.28 27.67 6.96
N ALA A 100 17.04 28.13 6.77
CA ALA A 100 16.44 29.15 7.63
C ALA A 100 16.28 28.67 9.09
N ALA A 101 15.83 27.42 9.29
CA ALA A 101 15.75 26.81 10.61
C ALA A 101 17.12 26.69 11.27
N ALA A 102 18.16 26.34 10.50
CA ALA A 102 19.52 26.27 10.99
C ALA A 102 20.04 27.65 11.44
N LEU A 103 19.84 28.70 10.65
CA LEU A 103 20.28 30.06 10.99
C LEU A 103 19.56 30.60 12.23
N ALA A 104 18.25 30.34 12.33
CA ALA A 104 17.46 30.70 13.50
C ALA A 104 18.00 30.00 14.77
N ALA A 105 18.29 28.70 14.69
CA ALA A 105 18.86 27.93 15.80
C ALA A 105 20.29 28.37 16.16
N LEU A 106 21.07 28.85 15.19
CA LEU A 106 22.42 29.39 15.40
C LEU A 106 22.41 30.84 15.92
N GLY A 107 21.23 31.44 16.09
CA GLY A 107 21.04 32.74 16.75
C GLY A 107 21.04 33.94 15.80
N ARG A 108 20.68 33.76 14.52
CA ARG A 108 20.58 34.88 13.56
C ARG A 108 19.26 34.85 12.79
N ALA A 109 18.61 36.01 12.69
CA ALA A 109 17.44 36.18 11.84
C ALA A 109 17.86 36.18 10.36
N VAL A 110 17.14 35.41 9.54
CA VAL A 110 17.33 35.35 8.08
C VAL A 110 16.93 36.70 7.47
N PRO A 111 17.81 37.38 6.70
CA PRO A 111 17.39 38.55 5.95
C PRO A 111 16.38 38.14 4.87
N LYS A 112 15.24 38.84 4.82
CA LYS A 112 14.20 38.66 3.79
C LYS A 112 14.85 38.83 2.41
N ARG A 113 14.62 37.88 1.49
CA ARG A 113 15.19 37.90 0.12
C ARG A 113 15.11 39.30 -0.48
N VAL A 114 16.26 39.84 -0.88
CA VAL A 114 16.31 40.99 -1.79
C VAL A 114 15.86 40.48 -3.15
N GLY A 115 14.84 41.12 -3.70
CA GLY A 115 14.00 40.58 -4.77
C GLY A 115 14.75 40.20 -6.06
N ALA A 116 14.25 39.14 -6.68
CA ALA A 116 14.22 38.98 -8.13
C ALA A 116 12.97 38.16 -8.47
N ASP A 117 12.19 38.71 -9.40
CA ASP A 117 10.93 38.22 -9.92
C ASP A 117 11.05 36.86 -10.62
N GLY A 118 9.92 36.16 -10.72
CA GLY A 118 9.68 35.20 -11.81
C GLY A 118 9.86 33.72 -11.50
N VAL A 119 8.74 33.01 -11.49
CA VAL A 119 8.49 31.69 -12.10
C VAL A 119 9.72 30.79 -12.32
N ALA A 120 9.85 29.73 -11.51
CA ALA A 120 10.21 28.36 -11.90
C ALA A 120 10.79 27.57 -10.72
N SER A 121 10.00 26.66 -10.14
CA SER A 121 10.54 25.54 -9.33
C SER A 121 9.47 24.48 -9.07
N ARG A 122 8.92 23.89 -10.14
CA ARG A 122 8.28 22.57 -10.08
C ARG A 122 8.64 21.62 -11.24
N GLU A 123 9.55 21.99 -12.13
CA GLU A 123 9.90 21.17 -13.31
C GLU A 123 11.33 20.58 -13.33
N ALA A 124 12.14 20.74 -12.28
CA ALA A 124 13.54 20.29 -12.30
C ALA A 124 13.83 18.92 -11.64
N VAL A 125 12.83 18.02 -11.50
CA VAL A 125 13.06 16.65 -10.97
C VAL A 125 12.97 15.57 -12.07
N ALA A 126 12.74 15.94 -13.32
CA ALA A 126 12.61 15.00 -14.43
C ALA A 126 13.47 15.34 -15.65
N ALA A 127 14.76 15.67 -15.47
CA ALA A 127 15.71 15.71 -16.59
C ALA A 127 17.18 15.79 -16.13
N HIS A 128 17.77 14.72 -15.58
CA HIS A 128 19.24 14.56 -15.57
C HIS A 128 19.71 13.10 -15.36
N ALA A 129 19.16 12.16 -16.12
CA ALA A 129 19.80 10.87 -16.36
C ALA A 129 20.49 10.90 -17.72
N GLY A 130 21.67 11.52 -17.80
CA GLY A 130 22.42 11.57 -19.05
C GLY A 130 23.58 12.54 -19.07
N LYS A 131 24.67 12.24 -18.35
CA LYS A 131 26.06 12.51 -18.77
C LYS A 131 27.05 12.01 -17.71
N ALA A 132 27.83 11.00 -18.08
CA ALA A 132 29.10 10.69 -17.44
C ALA A 132 30.12 11.77 -17.82
N VAL A 133 30.91 12.30 -16.87
CA VAL A 133 32.28 12.82 -17.09
C VAL A 133 33.08 12.76 -15.77
N THR A 134 34.39 12.64 -15.99
CA THR A 134 35.57 12.25 -15.23
C THR A 134 36.06 13.14 -14.08
N LEU A 135 36.85 12.52 -13.20
CA LEU A 135 37.74 13.11 -12.18
C LEU A 135 38.85 13.98 -12.79
N SER A 136 39.22 15.09 -12.13
CA SER A 136 40.63 15.54 -12.01
C SER A 136 40.82 16.63 -10.92
N ASP A 137 41.67 16.29 -9.94
CA ASP A 137 42.80 17.05 -9.39
C ASP A 137 42.71 18.47 -8.76
N ARG A 138 43.11 18.50 -7.46
CA ARG A 138 44.27 19.23 -6.83
C ARG A 138 44.03 20.33 -5.77
N HIS A 139 44.47 19.98 -4.54
CA HIS A 139 45.32 20.67 -3.54
C HIS A 139 45.57 22.19 -3.55
N ALA A 140 45.53 22.83 -2.36
CA ALA A 140 46.69 23.33 -1.56
C ALA A 140 46.21 24.18 -0.35
N ALA A 141 46.58 23.85 0.91
CA ALA A 141 47.55 24.56 1.78
C ALA A 141 46.95 25.77 2.57
N ALA A 142 47.23 26.10 3.84
CA ALA A 142 48.17 25.66 4.88
C ALA A 142 47.89 26.38 6.24
N GLU A 143 48.45 25.82 7.33
CA GLU A 143 49.10 26.47 8.52
C GLU A 143 48.35 27.03 9.76
N GLY A 144 48.76 26.49 10.94
CA GLY A 144 49.11 27.17 12.22
C GLY A 144 47.99 27.53 13.23
N THR A 145 48.09 27.49 14.56
CA THR A 145 49.04 26.98 15.61
C THR A 145 48.44 27.30 17.02
N GLY A 146 48.73 26.48 18.07
CA GLY A 146 48.66 26.81 19.53
C GLY A 146 47.31 26.57 20.26
N ILE A 147 47.09 25.57 21.14
CA ILE A 147 47.55 25.30 22.54
C ILE A 147 47.24 26.47 23.51
N VAL A 148 46.43 26.35 24.59
CA VAL A 148 46.80 25.92 25.98
C VAL A 148 45.56 25.80 26.94
N ARG A 149 45.51 24.66 27.66
CA ARG A 149 45.12 24.29 29.08
C ARG A 149 43.90 24.82 29.87
N SER A 150 43.07 23.84 30.27
CA SER A 150 42.68 23.34 31.63
C SER A 150 42.83 24.20 32.90
N ASP A 151 41.74 24.26 33.67
CA ASP A 151 41.57 23.83 35.10
C ASP A 151 40.23 24.41 35.62
N ARG A 152 39.49 23.96 36.66
CA ARG A 152 39.29 22.74 37.46
C ARG A 152 38.17 23.08 38.48
N LEU A 153 37.57 22.05 39.09
CA LEU A 153 37.05 21.99 40.46
C LEU A 153 35.58 22.33 40.80
N SER A 154 35.14 21.57 41.81
CA SER A 154 33.85 21.07 42.27
C SER A 154 33.40 21.70 43.61
N HIS A 155 32.10 21.60 43.96
CA HIS A 155 31.68 21.37 45.37
C HIS A 155 30.23 20.88 45.51
N ALA A 156 29.91 20.32 46.69
CA ALA A 156 28.77 19.45 47.01
C ALA A 156 27.84 20.02 48.11
N LEU A 157 26.52 19.69 48.01
CA LEU A 157 25.39 19.39 48.95
C LEU A 157 25.43 19.85 50.44
N PRO A 158 24.28 20.12 51.16
CA PRO A 158 23.26 19.11 51.54
C PRO A 158 21.78 19.58 51.85
N ASP A 159 21.00 18.65 52.45
CA ASP A 159 19.54 18.39 52.59
C ASP A 159 18.59 19.35 53.36
N GLY A 160 17.26 19.18 53.10
CA GLY A 160 16.22 19.08 54.14
C GLY A 160 14.83 19.70 53.86
N ALA A 161 13.78 18.87 53.65
CA ALA A 161 12.40 18.95 54.20
C ALA A 161 11.31 18.37 53.26
N GLU A 162 10.60 17.34 53.73
CA GLU A 162 9.41 16.72 53.13
C GLU A 162 8.10 17.39 53.60
N SER A 163 7.07 17.45 52.75
CA SER A 163 5.72 16.89 53.04
C SER A 163 4.76 16.95 51.82
N ASP A 164 4.45 15.76 51.34
CA ASP A 164 3.13 15.17 51.02
C ASP A 164 2.06 15.90 50.17
N SER A 165 1.83 15.38 48.96
CA SER A 165 0.50 14.86 48.58
C SER A 165 0.62 13.83 47.45
N ALA A 166 0.60 12.55 47.84
CA ALA A 166 0.53 11.42 46.93
C ALA A 166 -0.89 11.23 46.35
N SER A 167 -1.01 11.38 45.03
CA SER A 167 -1.80 10.48 44.20
C SER A 167 -0.80 9.77 43.29
N SER A 168 -0.46 8.51 43.59
CA SER A 168 0.55 7.77 42.86
C SER A 168 0.12 7.56 41.40
N ALA A 169 0.74 8.31 40.49
CA ALA A 169 0.65 8.09 39.07
C ALA A 169 1.33 6.74 38.75
N ARG A 170 0.54 5.66 38.69
CA ARG A 170 1.03 4.37 38.21
C ARG A 170 1.57 4.59 36.80
N GLN A 171 2.88 4.46 36.62
CA GLN A 171 3.54 4.65 35.33
C GLN A 171 2.90 3.69 34.31
N ARG A 172 2.23 4.25 33.29
CA ARG A 172 1.50 3.44 32.31
C ARG A 172 2.48 2.52 31.56
N ARG A 173 2.10 1.25 31.43
CA ARG A 173 2.91 0.20 30.81
C ARG A 173 2.41 -0.06 29.40
N VAL A 174 3.30 0.10 28.43
CA VAL A 174 3.03 -0.10 27.01
C VAL A 174 3.85 -1.29 26.52
N VAL A 175 3.21 -2.24 25.85
CA VAL A 175 3.94 -3.33 25.19
C VAL A 175 3.80 -3.22 23.68
N GLY A 176 4.82 -3.61 22.94
CA GLY A 176 4.87 -3.50 21.49
C GLY A 176 5.28 -4.80 20.81
N VAL A 177 4.83 -5.01 19.59
CA VAL A 177 5.35 -6.03 18.68
C VAL A 177 5.71 -5.37 17.36
N THR A 178 6.93 -5.58 16.86
CA THR A 178 7.35 -5.10 15.54
C THR A 178 7.63 -6.24 14.58
N SER A 179 7.30 -6.06 13.29
CA SER A 179 7.62 -7.05 12.26
C SER A 179 7.69 -6.46 10.85
N CYS A 180 8.72 -6.80 10.08
CA CYS A 180 8.93 -6.33 8.70
C CYS A 180 9.39 -7.49 7.78
N PRO A 181 8.84 -7.64 6.55
CA PRO A 181 9.10 -8.80 5.67
C PRO A 181 10.55 -8.89 5.15
N THR A 182 11.21 -7.75 5.01
CA THR A 182 12.59 -7.65 4.48
C THR A 182 13.67 -7.97 5.53
N GLY A 183 13.28 -8.18 6.79
CA GLY A 183 14.16 -8.66 7.86
C GLY A 183 14.90 -7.55 8.62
N ILE A 184 15.24 -7.90 9.88
CA ILE A 184 16.08 -7.21 10.87
C ILE A 184 15.91 -5.68 10.93
N ALA A 185 16.53 -4.90 10.05
CA ALA A 185 16.69 -3.45 10.21
C ALA A 185 15.39 -2.71 10.58
N HIS A 186 14.34 -2.73 9.76
CA HIS A 186 13.10 -2.00 10.08
C HIS A 186 12.36 -2.55 11.30
N THR A 187 12.43 -3.85 11.57
CA THR A 187 11.85 -4.46 12.76
C THR A 187 12.53 -3.93 14.03
N PHE A 188 13.87 -3.88 14.05
CA PHE A 188 14.64 -3.38 15.19
C PHE A 188 14.59 -1.85 15.28
N MET A 189 14.65 -1.13 14.16
CA MET A 189 14.51 0.33 14.12
C MET A 189 13.14 0.77 14.64
N ALA A 190 12.06 0.08 14.25
CA ALA A 190 10.73 0.36 14.78
C ALA A 190 10.65 0.08 16.28
N ALA A 191 11.28 -1.00 16.76
CA ALA A 191 11.27 -1.34 18.17
C ALA A 191 12.06 -0.34 19.01
N GLU A 192 13.22 0.10 18.51
CA GLU A 192 14.06 1.09 19.15
C GLU A 192 13.40 2.47 19.12
N ALA A 193 12.79 2.87 18.00
CA ALA A 193 12.05 4.12 17.90
C ALA A 193 10.88 4.17 18.88
N LEU A 194 10.15 3.05 19.03
CA LEU A 194 9.09 2.93 20.02
C LEU A 194 9.63 2.96 21.45
N LYS A 195 10.68 2.20 21.79
CA LYS A 195 11.30 2.22 23.13
C LYS A 195 11.79 3.64 23.51
N ARG A 196 12.46 4.33 22.59
CA ARG A 196 12.93 5.72 22.78
C ARG A 196 11.78 6.70 22.97
N ALA A 197 10.73 6.59 22.15
CA ALA A 197 9.55 7.42 22.28
C ALA A 197 8.80 7.16 23.60
N GLY A 198 8.67 5.89 24.00
CA GLY A 198 8.09 5.51 25.30
C GLY A 198 8.87 6.11 26.47
N ALA A 199 10.20 6.00 26.44
CA ALA A 199 11.06 6.61 27.47
C ALA A 199 10.93 8.14 27.50
N ALA A 200 10.90 8.80 26.34
CA ALA A 200 10.73 10.25 26.23
C ALA A 200 9.37 10.74 26.76
N LEU A 201 8.33 9.92 26.60
CA LEU A 201 6.98 10.20 27.10
C LEU A 201 6.73 9.68 28.53
N GLY A 202 7.74 9.11 29.18
CA GLY A 202 7.65 8.60 30.56
C GLY A 202 6.89 7.28 30.72
N TYR A 203 6.68 6.51 29.64
CA TYR A 203 6.02 5.20 29.65
C TYR A 203 7.02 4.06 29.79
N ALA A 204 6.68 3.07 30.62
CA ALA A 204 7.45 1.84 30.71
C ALA A 204 7.14 0.98 29.47
N MET A 205 8.12 0.84 28.55
CA MET A 205 7.89 0.22 27.25
C MET A 205 8.77 -1.01 26.98
N ARG A 206 8.12 -2.13 26.64
CA ARG A 206 8.75 -3.37 26.18
C ARG A 206 8.31 -3.67 24.76
N VAL A 207 9.24 -4.04 23.89
CA VAL A 207 8.92 -4.38 22.50
C VAL A 207 9.53 -5.74 22.14
N GLU A 208 8.69 -6.65 21.63
CA GLU A 208 9.09 -7.92 20.99
C GLU A 208 9.36 -7.66 19.51
N THR A 209 10.50 -8.12 19.01
CA THR A 209 10.85 -8.00 17.58
C THR A 209 10.62 -9.34 16.87
N ARG A 210 9.92 -9.32 15.74
CA ARG A 210 9.72 -10.51 14.89
C ARG A 210 10.32 -10.29 13.50
N GLY A 211 11.44 -10.93 13.24
CA GLY A 211 12.15 -10.89 11.96
C GLY A 211 12.42 -12.28 11.39
N SER A 212 13.24 -12.34 10.34
CA SER A 212 13.65 -13.59 9.68
C SER A 212 14.43 -14.57 10.57
N VAL A 213 14.89 -14.12 11.74
CA VAL A 213 15.59 -14.90 12.76
C VAL A 213 14.67 -15.38 13.89
N GLY A 214 13.35 -15.17 13.79
CA GLY A 214 12.37 -15.50 14.83
C GLY A 214 12.03 -14.31 15.74
N ALA A 215 11.27 -14.60 16.81
CA ALA A 215 10.93 -13.62 17.84
C ALA A 215 12.13 -13.42 18.79
N GLN A 216 12.51 -12.17 19.03
CA GLN A 216 13.50 -11.79 20.04
C GLN A 216 12.86 -10.87 21.08
N ASP A 217 13.39 -10.92 22.29
CA ASP A 217 12.81 -10.28 23.48
C ASP A 217 11.30 -10.54 23.61
N ALA A 218 10.90 -11.81 23.51
CA ALA A 218 9.51 -12.19 23.56
C ALA A 218 8.85 -11.68 24.85
N LEU A 219 7.68 -11.04 24.71
CA LEU A 219 6.92 -10.56 25.86
C LEU A 219 6.53 -11.74 26.75
N THR A 220 6.47 -11.56 28.06
CA THR A 220 5.91 -12.57 28.97
C THR A 220 4.40 -12.37 29.14
N ASP A 221 3.70 -13.40 29.62
CA ASP A 221 2.25 -13.30 29.89
C ASP A 221 1.96 -12.27 30.98
N ASP A 222 2.84 -12.14 31.98
CA ASP A 222 2.76 -11.12 33.04
C ASP A 222 2.94 -9.70 32.48
N GLU A 223 3.86 -9.50 31.53
CA GLU A 223 4.07 -8.20 30.87
C GLU A 223 2.84 -7.80 30.04
N ILE A 224 2.21 -8.76 29.37
CA ILE A 224 0.98 -8.54 28.63
C ILE A 224 -0.18 -8.24 29.58
N ALA A 225 -0.33 -9.03 30.64
CA ALA A 225 -1.37 -8.85 31.65
C ALA A 225 -1.23 -7.50 32.36
N ALA A 226 -0.01 -7.00 32.56
CA ALA A 226 0.26 -5.70 33.18
C ALA A 226 0.20 -4.51 32.20
N ALA A 227 0.09 -4.75 30.89
CA ALA A 227 0.06 -3.69 29.88
C ALA A 227 -1.30 -2.98 29.82
N ASP A 228 -1.26 -1.65 29.73
CA ASP A 228 -2.41 -0.77 29.53
C ASP A 228 -2.81 -0.69 28.04
N VAL A 229 -1.84 -0.79 27.14
CA VAL A 229 -2.04 -0.81 25.68
C VAL A 229 -0.95 -1.63 24.98
N VAL A 230 -1.35 -2.31 23.90
CA VAL A 230 -0.50 -3.11 23.02
C VAL A 230 -0.36 -2.41 21.67
N ILE A 231 0.86 -2.14 21.23
CA ILE A 231 1.16 -1.54 19.92
C ILE A 231 1.69 -2.61 18.97
N VAL A 232 0.98 -2.89 17.89
CA VAL A 232 1.42 -3.81 16.84
C VAL A 232 1.90 -2.98 15.65
N ALA A 233 3.20 -2.70 15.60
CA ALA A 233 3.84 -1.96 14.51
C ALA A 233 4.45 -2.95 13.50
N ALA A 234 3.64 -3.49 12.60
CA ALA A 234 4.02 -4.60 11.74
C ALA A 234 3.56 -4.42 10.29
N ASP A 235 4.46 -4.74 9.35
CA ASP A 235 4.19 -4.86 7.91
C ASP A 235 4.07 -6.34 7.48
N THR A 236 4.09 -7.26 8.44
CA THR A 236 3.92 -8.71 8.34
C THR A 236 2.90 -9.21 9.35
N GLN A 237 2.43 -10.44 9.19
CA GLN A 237 1.40 -10.99 10.07
C GLN A 237 1.97 -11.31 11.46
N VAL A 238 1.31 -10.80 12.50
CA VAL A 238 1.61 -11.08 13.92
C VAL A 238 0.40 -11.78 14.52
N ASP A 239 0.64 -12.90 15.21
CA ASP A 239 -0.39 -13.59 15.99
C ASP A 239 -0.77 -12.74 17.21
N LEU A 240 -2.05 -12.39 17.29
CA LEU A 240 -2.57 -11.51 18.34
C LEU A 240 -3.44 -12.23 19.38
N SER A 241 -3.63 -13.55 19.24
CA SER A 241 -4.45 -14.35 20.16
C SER A 241 -4.04 -14.14 21.63
N ARG A 242 -2.73 -14.02 21.90
CA ARG A 242 -2.15 -13.73 23.22
C ARG A 242 -2.49 -12.35 23.81
N PHE A 243 -3.09 -11.45 23.04
CA PHE A 243 -3.52 -10.11 23.48
C PHE A 243 -5.04 -10.01 23.62
N ALA A 244 -5.77 -11.13 23.67
CA ALA A 244 -7.20 -11.14 23.92
C ALA A 244 -7.55 -10.39 25.23
N GLY A 245 -8.58 -9.55 25.19
CA GLY A 245 -8.98 -8.69 26.31
C GLY A 245 -8.09 -7.47 26.53
N LYS A 246 -7.10 -7.20 25.66
CA LYS A 246 -6.23 -6.01 25.75
C LYS A 246 -6.60 -4.94 24.73
N ARG A 247 -6.31 -3.67 25.03
CA ARG A 247 -6.42 -2.59 24.06
C ARG A 247 -5.27 -2.69 23.07
N VAL A 248 -5.57 -2.92 21.79
CA VAL A 248 -4.57 -3.11 20.73
C VAL A 248 -4.69 -1.99 19.69
N TYR A 249 -3.56 -1.37 19.38
CA TYR A 249 -3.40 -0.41 18.28
C TYR A 249 -2.50 -1.00 17.19
N ARG A 250 -2.91 -0.90 15.92
CA ARG A 250 -2.15 -1.43 14.79
C ARG A 250 -1.56 -0.29 13.95
N SER A 251 -0.29 -0.44 13.58
CA SER A 251 0.47 0.50 12.76
C SER A 251 1.48 -0.24 11.89
N GLY A 252 2.12 0.43 10.94
CA GLY A 252 3.22 -0.10 10.14
C GLY A 252 4.59 0.22 10.74
N THR A 253 5.63 -0.56 10.42
CA THR A 253 6.98 -0.29 10.98
C THR A 253 7.51 1.07 10.54
N LYS A 254 7.19 1.49 9.31
CA LYS A 254 7.58 2.80 8.77
C LYS A 254 6.95 3.99 9.50
N ALA A 255 5.77 3.82 10.10
CA ALA A 255 5.14 4.87 10.90
C ALA A 255 5.81 4.97 12.28
N ALA A 256 6.06 3.81 12.91
CA ALA A 256 6.79 3.74 14.17
C ALA A 256 8.23 4.29 14.07
N ILE A 257 8.93 4.04 12.95
CA ILE A 257 10.28 4.58 12.70
C ILE A 257 10.25 6.10 12.50
N ARG A 258 9.26 6.62 11.77
CA ARG A 258 9.18 8.06 11.44
C ARG A 258 8.76 8.91 12.62
N ASN A 259 7.77 8.46 13.40
CA ASN A 259 7.28 9.21 14.55
C ASN A 259 6.70 8.27 15.61
N GLY A 260 7.58 7.66 16.39
CA GLY A 260 7.20 6.73 17.47
C GLY A 260 6.30 7.36 18.53
N SER A 261 6.51 8.64 18.86
CA SER A 261 5.70 9.37 19.84
C SER A 261 4.25 9.51 19.39
N ALA A 262 4.02 9.93 18.13
CA ALA A 262 2.68 10.01 17.56
C ALA A 262 1.99 8.64 17.51
N VAL A 263 2.75 7.56 17.26
CA VAL A 263 2.21 6.20 17.29
C VAL A 263 1.78 5.79 18.70
N ILE A 264 2.53 6.16 19.73
CA ILE A 264 2.18 5.88 21.14
C ILE A 264 0.97 6.71 21.59
N GLU A 265 0.92 7.99 21.24
CA GLU A 265 -0.21 8.88 21.55
C GLU A 265 -1.50 8.43 20.84
N ALA A 266 -1.40 8.07 19.56
CA ALA A 266 -2.50 7.48 18.81
C ALA A 266 -2.93 6.15 19.44
N ALA A 267 -1.99 5.28 19.86
CA ALA A 267 -2.34 4.06 20.55
C ALA A 267 -3.10 4.29 21.86
N LEU A 268 -2.70 5.29 22.65
CA LEU A 268 -3.39 5.61 23.91
C LEU A 268 -4.81 6.12 23.70
N THR A 269 -5.09 6.73 22.56
CA THR A 269 -6.40 7.34 22.23
C THR A 269 -7.29 6.38 21.44
N GLU A 270 -6.73 5.72 20.43
CA GLU A 270 -7.45 4.99 19.39
C GLU A 270 -7.37 3.46 19.54
N ALA A 271 -6.58 2.92 20.48
CA ALA A 271 -6.53 1.48 20.69
C ALA A 271 -7.90 0.92 21.12
N HIS A 272 -8.38 -0.07 20.35
CA HIS A 272 -9.63 -0.76 20.59
C HIS A 272 -9.41 -2.02 21.43
N LEU A 273 -10.40 -2.38 22.26
CA LEU A 273 -10.39 -3.65 22.97
C LEU A 273 -10.36 -4.78 21.95
N PHE A 274 -9.29 -5.56 21.97
CA PHE A 274 -9.14 -6.75 21.17
C PHE A 274 -9.78 -7.92 21.94
N ASP A 275 -11.10 -8.00 21.88
CA ASP A 275 -11.77 -9.27 22.08
C ASP A 275 -11.76 -9.99 20.74
N ASP A 276 -11.39 -11.28 20.71
CA ASP A 276 -11.83 -12.13 19.61
C ASP A 276 -13.34 -12.33 19.81
N PRO A 277 -14.23 -11.61 19.10
CA PRO A 277 -15.65 -11.56 19.47
C PRO A 277 -16.37 -12.84 19.04
N VAL A 278 -15.65 -13.79 18.44
CA VAL A 278 -16.17 -15.08 17.99
C VAL A 278 -15.72 -16.17 18.96
N GLU A 279 -14.47 -16.16 19.43
CA GLU A 279 -13.92 -17.28 20.20
C GLU A 279 -14.48 -17.34 21.65
N GLY A 280 -14.64 -16.20 22.33
CA GLY A 280 -15.20 -16.17 23.70
C GLY A 280 -16.69 -16.55 23.77
N ARG A 281 -17.46 -16.21 22.72
CA ARG A 281 -18.88 -16.60 22.61
C ARG A 281 -19.05 -18.04 22.12
N LEU A 282 -18.17 -18.52 21.24
CA LEU A 282 -18.16 -19.93 20.83
C LEU A 282 -17.66 -20.82 21.96
N ALA A 283 -16.66 -20.41 22.73
CA ALA A 283 -16.17 -21.13 23.91
C ALA A 283 -17.23 -21.17 25.02
N ALA A 284 -17.99 -20.09 25.24
CA ALA A 284 -19.12 -20.11 26.17
C ALA A 284 -20.25 -21.03 25.67
N THR A 285 -20.52 -21.05 24.36
CA THR A 285 -21.54 -21.92 23.75
C THR A 285 -21.12 -23.40 23.75
N VAL A 286 -19.84 -23.68 23.56
CA VAL A 286 -19.23 -25.03 23.62
C VAL A 286 -19.06 -25.50 25.07
N ALA A 287 -18.82 -24.61 26.02
CA ALA A 287 -18.81 -24.92 27.46
C ALA A 287 -20.22 -25.25 27.99
N THR A 288 -21.26 -24.59 27.46
CA THR A 288 -22.66 -24.97 27.74
C THR A 288 -23.05 -26.31 27.10
N ASP A 289 -22.37 -26.71 26.01
CA ASP A 289 -22.61 -28.00 25.34
C ASP A 289 -21.85 -29.17 26.00
N HIS A 290 -20.66 -28.90 26.56
CA HIS A 290 -19.92 -29.88 27.37
C HIS A 290 -20.59 -30.18 28.72
N THR A 291 -21.13 -29.16 29.39
CA THR A 291 -21.90 -29.37 30.64
C THR A 291 -23.26 -30.05 30.41
N ALA A 292 -23.83 -29.91 29.20
CA ALA A 292 -25.03 -30.66 28.79
C ALA A 292 -24.71 -32.11 28.40
N ARG A 293 -23.55 -32.38 27.77
CA ARG A 293 -23.07 -33.74 27.45
C ARG A 293 -22.67 -34.53 28.69
N ASP A 294 -22.00 -33.93 29.68
CA ASP A 294 -21.65 -34.62 30.92
C ASP A 294 -22.89 -34.97 31.77
N ARG A 295 -24.00 -34.24 31.62
CA ARG A 295 -25.29 -34.60 32.23
C ARG A 295 -26.05 -35.69 31.46
N ALA A 296 -25.77 -35.89 30.18
CA ALA A 296 -26.39 -36.93 29.36
C ALA A 296 -25.66 -38.29 29.50
N VAL A 297 -24.36 -38.28 29.80
CA VAL A 297 -23.58 -39.51 30.07
C VAL A 297 -23.88 -40.11 31.46
N ALA A 298 -24.48 -39.32 32.37
CA ALA A 298 -24.88 -39.78 33.71
C ALA A 298 -26.24 -40.50 33.77
N ARG A 299 -26.92 -40.75 32.65
CA ARG A 299 -28.15 -41.57 32.60
C ARG A 299 -27.92 -42.79 31.70
N GLY A 300 -27.83 -43.96 32.34
CA GLY A 300 -27.69 -45.25 31.69
C GLY A 300 -28.89 -45.62 30.80
N PRO A 301 -28.73 -46.66 29.95
CA PRO A 301 -29.65 -46.98 28.88
C PRO A 301 -30.79 -47.88 29.37
N ASP A 302 -32.03 -47.57 28.98
CA ASP A 302 -33.07 -48.59 28.88
C ASP A 302 -33.93 -48.39 27.62
N ALA A 303 -33.92 -49.46 26.82
CA ALA A 303 -34.92 -49.95 25.87
C ALA A 303 -35.27 -49.14 24.60
N GLY A 304 -35.11 -49.80 23.44
CA GLY A 304 -36.12 -49.70 22.37
C GLY A 304 -35.63 -49.63 20.92
N THR A 305 -35.05 -50.72 20.42
CA THR A 305 -35.28 -51.30 19.06
C THR A 305 -35.41 -50.39 17.83
N GLY A 306 -34.48 -50.55 16.87
CA GLY A 306 -34.66 -50.09 15.49
C GLY A 306 -33.40 -50.30 14.63
N SER A 307 -33.45 -51.31 13.77
CA SER A 307 -32.39 -51.91 12.96
C SER A 307 -31.75 -51.07 11.84
N ILE A 308 -30.43 -51.24 11.71
CA ILE A 308 -29.62 -51.50 10.48
C ILE A 308 -29.52 -50.41 9.40
N GLY A 309 -28.26 -50.03 9.12
CA GLY A 309 -27.83 -49.43 7.86
C GLY A 309 -26.38 -48.96 7.88
N VAL A 310 -25.44 -49.91 7.77
CA VAL A 310 -24.00 -49.62 7.58
C VAL A 310 -23.77 -48.98 6.22
N GLY A 311 -23.20 -47.77 6.20
CA GLY A 311 -22.64 -47.13 5.03
C GLY A 311 -21.38 -46.37 5.44
N VAL A 312 -20.22 -46.97 5.17
CA VAL A 312 -18.90 -46.36 5.38
C VAL A 312 -18.75 -45.21 4.40
N GLY A 313 -18.87 -43.99 4.90
CA GLY A 313 -18.45 -42.76 4.23
C GLY A 313 -17.63 -41.95 5.22
N VAL A 314 -16.32 -41.84 4.97
CA VAL A 314 -15.43 -40.94 5.72
C VAL A 314 -15.79 -39.50 5.32
N GLY A 315 -16.82 -38.96 5.96
CA GLY A 315 -17.20 -37.57 5.88
C GLY A 315 -16.55 -36.80 7.04
N VAL A 316 -15.70 -35.83 6.70
CA VAL A 316 -15.31 -34.78 7.63
C VAL A 316 -16.55 -33.93 7.90
N GLY A 317 -17.31 -34.31 8.94
CA GLY A 317 -18.50 -33.61 9.38
C GLY A 317 -18.15 -32.31 10.10
N VAL A 318 -17.90 -31.24 9.35
CA VAL A 318 -18.06 -29.89 9.88
C VAL A 318 -19.55 -29.64 10.00
N GLY A 319 -20.06 -29.46 11.22
CA GLY A 319 -21.47 -29.20 11.49
C GLY A 319 -21.96 -27.89 10.85
N VAL A 320 -22.43 -27.96 9.60
CA VAL A 320 -22.98 -26.84 8.83
C VAL A 320 -24.28 -26.29 9.43
N GLY A 321 -24.98 -27.05 10.29
CA GLY A 321 -26.26 -26.66 10.90
C GLY A 321 -26.18 -25.54 11.94
N GLY A 322 -25.07 -25.44 12.70
CA GLY A 322 -24.91 -24.41 13.74
C GLY A 322 -24.54 -23.05 13.15
N ALA A 323 -23.66 -23.04 12.15
CA ALA A 323 -23.22 -21.82 11.46
C ALA A 323 -24.37 -21.17 10.66
N THR A 324 -25.22 -21.97 10.02
CA THR A 324 -26.37 -21.47 9.25
C THR A 324 -27.43 -20.81 10.14
N ALA A 325 -27.70 -21.36 11.33
CA ALA A 325 -28.64 -20.75 12.29
C ALA A 325 -28.11 -19.45 12.92
N ALA A 326 -26.81 -19.38 13.22
CA ALA A 326 -26.17 -18.17 13.73
C ALA A 326 -26.12 -17.05 12.67
N ILE A 327 -25.83 -17.40 11.42
CA ILE A 327 -25.86 -16.49 10.27
C ILE A 327 -27.30 -16.01 9.98
N ALA A 328 -28.31 -16.88 10.13
CA ALA A 328 -29.72 -16.50 9.98
C ALA A 328 -30.19 -15.51 11.07
N ARG A 329 -29.76 -15.70 12.33
CA ARG A 329 -30.06 -14.76 13.43
C ARG A 329 -29.31 -13.43 13.27
N ALA A 330 -28.06 -13.45 12.81
CA ALA A 330 -27.30 -12.24 12.50
C ALA A 330 -27.90 -11.47 11.30
N ARG A 331 -28.47 -12.19 10.32
CA ARG A 331 -29.19 -11.61 9.18
C ARG A 331 -30.48 -10.90 9.60
N GLN A 332 -31.23 -11.44 10.56
CA GLN A 332 -32.44 -10.81 11.09
C GLN A 332 -32.14 -9.58 11.97
N ALA A 333 -31.01 -9.56 12.68
CA ALA A 333 -30.72 -8.50 13.64
C ALA A 333 -30.04 -7.24 13.04
N ALA A 334 -29.37 -7.33 11.89
CA ALA A 334 -28.47 -6.25 11.44
C ALA A 334 -28.80 -5.62 10.08
N GLY A 335 -29.66 -6.21 9.23
CA GLY A 335 -29.93 -5.68 7.88
C GLY A 335 -28.69 -5.66 6.96
N ILE A 336 -27.58 -6.27 7.37
CA ILE A 336 -26.32 -6.29 6.63
C ILE A 336 -26.39 -7.39 5.56
N PRO A 337 -26.08 -7.11 4.28
CA PRO A 337 -26.09 -8.12 3.24
C PRO A 337 -25.11 -9.27 3.57
N LEU A 338 -25.53 -10.51 3.30
CA LEU A 338 -24.83 -11.74 3.65
C LEU A 338 -23.35 -11.74 3.23
N ALA A 339 -23.03 -11.16 2.07
CA ALA A 339 -21.66 -11.01 1.57
C ALA A 339 -20.74 -10.25 2.54
N HIS A 340 -21.25 -9.21 3.19
CA HIS A 340 -20.50 -8.39 4.14
C HIS A 340 -20.21 -9.16 5.45
N LEU A 341 -21.10 -10.06 5.84
CA LEU A 341 -20.91 -10.92 7.01
C LEU A 341 -19.90 -12.03 6.72
N VAL A 342 -19.96 -12.64 5.52
CA VAL A 342 -19.03 -13.69 5.08
C VAL A 342 -17.60 -13.15 4.95
N MET A 343 -17.41 -11.96 4.40
CA MET A 343 -16.08 -11.33 4.29
C MET A 343 -15.44 -10.96 5.63
N ARG A 344 -16.23 -10.87 6.70
CA ARG A 344 -15.73 -10.63 8.07
C ARG A 344 -15.27 -11.91 8.77
N LEU A 345 -15.52 -13.09 8.20
CA LEU A 345 -15.05 -14.35 8.76
C LEU A 345 -13.51 -14.41 8.68
N PRO A 346 -12.80 -14.76 9.78
CA PRO A 346 -11.34 -14.77 9.81
C PRO A 346 -10.71 -15.63 8.71
N VAL A 347 -11.28 -16.82 8.47
CA VAL A 347 -10.80 -17.76 7.45
C VAL A 347 -10.90 -17.19 6.03
N VAL A 348 -12.02 -16.52 5.72
CA VAL A 348 -12.25 -15.91 4.40
C VAL A 348 -11.31 -14.74 4.18
N ARG A 349 -11.16 -13.88 5.19
CA ARG A 349 -10.22 -12.76 5.16
C ARG A 349 -8.78 -13.23 4.95
N ASP A 350 -8.39 -14.31 5.62
CA ASP A 350 -7.04 -14.84 5.56
C ASP A 350 -6.76 -15.51 4.20
N PHE A 351 -7.69 -16.33 3.69
CA PHE A 351 -7.60 -16.89 2.33
C PHE A 351 -7.49 -15.79 1.27
N TYR A 352 -8.38 -14.79 1.32
CA TYR A 352 -8.36 -13.64 0.41
C TYR A 352 -7.03 -12.89 0.48
N ARG A 353 -6.53 -12.62 1.70
CA ARG A 353 -5.25 -11.96 1.90
C ARG A 353 -4.11 -12.73 1.23
N HIS A 354 -3.99 -14.04 1.48
CA HIS A 354 -2.93 -14.87 0.91
C HIS A 354 -2.99 -14.90 -0.61
N LEU A 355 -4.18 -15.10 -1.17
CA LEU A 355 -4.42 -15.06 -2.61
C LEU A 355 -3.99 -13.71 -3.20
N MET A 356 -4.37 -12.62 -2.55
CA MET A 356 -4.09 -11.27 -3.05
C MET A 356 -2.62 -10.88 -2.93
N THR A 357 -1.89 -11.40 -1.94
CA THR A 357 -0.43 -11.28 -1.90
C THR A 357 0.19 -11.93 -3.13
N GLY A 358 -0.24 -13.16 -3.47
CA GLY A 358 0.20 -13.86 -4.68
C GLY A 358 -0.04 -13.07 -5.95
N VAL A 359 -1.29 -12.66 -6.18
CA VAL A 359 -1.68 -11.92 -7.38
C VAL A 359 -0.89 -10.62 -7.51
N SER A 360 -0.78 -9.84 -6.44
CA SER A 360 -0.09 -8.55 -6.48
C SER A 360 1.37 -8.68 -6.88
N HIS A 361 2.06 -9.74 -6.44
CA HIS A 361 3.46 -9.98 -6.78
C HIS A 361 3.65 -10.65 -8.16
N MET A 362 2.61 -11.27 -8.70
CA MET A 362 2.59 -11.80 -10.07
C MET A 362 2.46 -10.67 -11.11
N LEU A 363 1.71 -9.60 -10.81
CA LEU A 363 1.41 -8.54 -11.78
C LEU A 363 2.64 -7.93 -12.49
N PRO A 364 3.75 -7.59 -11.81
CA PRO A 364 4.93 -7.05 -12.49
C PRO A 364 5.48 -7.93 -13.62
N PHE A 365 5.37 -9.27 -13.48
CA PHE A 365 5.80 -10.21 -14.51
C PHE A 365 4.87 -10.17 -15.73
N ILE A 366 3.57 -10.06 -15.51
CA ILE A 366 2.59 -9.94 -16.61
C ILE A 366 2.78 -8.62 -17.35
N VAL A 367 3.01 -7.52 -16.63
CA VAL A 367 3.23 -6.20 -17.25
C VAL A 367 4.52 -6.21 -18.08
N ALA A 368 5.64 -6.62 -17.48
CA ALA A 368 6.93 -6.67 -18.18
C ALA A 368 6.88 -7.62 -19.39
N GLY A 369 6.35 -8.83 -19.22
CA GLY A 369 6.28 -9.81 -20.30
C GLY A 369 5.35 -9.39 -21.43
N GLY A 370 4.17 -8.86 -21.09
CA GLY A 370 3.17 -8.46 -22.07
C GLY A 370 3.65 -7.29 -22.92
N LEU A 371 4.27 -6.28 -22.29
CA LEU A 371 4.83 -5.14 -23.01
C LEU A 371 5.98 -5.54 -23.93
N LEU A 372 6.88 -6.44 -23.49
CA LEU A 372 7.97 -6.92 -24.34
C LEU A 372 7.45 -7.73 -25.54
N ILE A 373 6.44 -8.58 -25.34
CA ILE A 373 5.75 -9.27 -26.44
C ILE A 373 5.13 -8.26 -27.40
N ALA A 374 4.46 -7.23 -26.88
CA ALA A 374 3.84 -6.20 -27.70
C ALA A 374 4.89 -5.41 -28.51
N LEU A 375 6.02 -5.04 -27.91
CA LEU A 375 7.13 -4.39 -28.61
C LEU A 375 7.75 -5.29 -29.68
N SER A 376 7.75 -6.63 -29.50
CA SER A 376 8.18 -7.54 -30.57
C SER A 376 7.34 -7.42 -31.82
N PHE A 377 6.02 -7.22 -31.67
CA PHE A 377 5.11 -7.00 -32.79
C PHE A 377 5.35 -5.66 -33.48
N ALA A 378 5.67 -4.62 -32.70
CA ALA A 378 6.00 -3.31 -33.24
C ALA A 378 7.30 -3.33 -34.05
N ALA A 379 8.27 -4.16 -33.66
CA ALA A 379 9.58 -4.22 -34.31
C ALA A 379 9.55 -4.92 -35.69
N GLU A 380 8.72 -5.93 -35.90
CA GLU A 380 8.77 -6.75 -37.12
C GLU A 380 7.42 -6.99 -37.80
N GLY A 381 6.30 -6.58 -37.19
CA GLY A 381 4.93 -6.92 -37.62
C GLY A 381 4.42 -8.21 -36.98
N VAL A 382 3.10 -8.39 -36.78
CA VAL A 382 2.61 -9.56 -36.00
C VAL A 382 2.81 -10.89 -36.68
N ASP A 383 2.58 -10.94 -37.98
CA ASP A 383 2.58 -12.20 -38.74
C ASP A 383 4.01 -12.75 -38.88
N THR A 384 4.99 -11.84 -38.87
CA THR A 384 6.42 -12.10 -39.04
C THR A 384 7.15 -12.19 -37.71
N ALA A 385 6.75 -11.45 -36.67
CA ALA A 385 7.43 -11.47 -35.38
C ALA A 385 7.40 -12.85 -34.68
N ALA A 386 6.46 -13.73 -35.05
CA ALA A 386 6.43 -15.11 -34.55
C ALA A 386 7.44 -16.02 -35.27
N ALA A 387 7.75 -15.68 -36.51
CA ALA A 387 8.76 -16.32 -37.35
C ALA A 387 10.09 -15.54 -37.38
N ALA A 388 10.23 -14.55 -36.49
CA ALA A 388 11.40 -13.70 -36.35
C ALA A 388 12.67 -14.56 -36.27
N PRO A 389 13.70 -14.31 -37.10
CA PRO A 389 14.94 -15.05 -37.06
C PRO A 389 15.55 -15.00 -35.66
N GLN A 390 16.10 -16.12 -35.20
CA GLN A 390 16.79 -16.18 -33.91
C GLN A 390 17.91 -15.14 -33.87
N GLY A 391 17.96 -14.35 -32.80
CA GLY A 391 18.91 -13.25 -32.63
C GLY A 391 18.45 -11.88 -33.16
N SER A 392 17.30 -11.80 -33.84
CA SER A 392 16.66 -10.51 -34.14
C SER A 392 16.14 -9.83 -32.86
N LEU A 393 15.89 -8.52 -32.93
CA LEU A 393 15.32 -7.76 -31.81
C LEU A 393 13.92 -8.29 -31.44
N ALA A 394 13.06 -8.54 -32.43
CA ALA A 394 11.71 -9.04 -32.19
C ALA A 394 11.72 -10.46 -31.57
N TRP A 395 12.58 -11.36 -32.08
CA TRP A 395 12.78 -12.66 -31.46
C TRP A 395 13.24 -12.54 -30.01
N SER A 396 14.23 -11.69 -29.74
CA SER A 396 14.78 -11.49 -28.39
C SER A 396 13.73 -10.92 -27.42
N LEU A 397 12.96 -9.90 -27.86
CA LEU A 397 11.87 -9.32 -27.08
C LEU A 397 10.79 -10.36 -26.76
N ARG A 398 10.44 -11.21 -27.73
CA ARG A 398 9.48 -12.29 -27.55
C ARG A 398 10.01 -13.38 -26.62
N GLU A 399 11.28 -13.77 -26.75
CA GLU A 399 11.91 -14.78 -25.90
C GLU A 399 11.90 -14.32 -24.44
N ILE A 400 12.27 -13.07 -24.18
CA ILE A 400 12.23 -12.47 -22.84
C ILE A 400 10.79 -12.36 -22.33
N GLY A 401 9.87 -11.86 -23.16
CA GLY A 401 8.51 -11.60 -22.72
C GLY A 401 7.68 -12.87 -22.51
N ALA A 402 7.63 -13.75 -23.51
CA ALA A 402 6.77 -14.94 -23.52
C ALA A 402 7.39 -16.14 -22.80
N ARG A 403 8.68 -16.42 -22.98
CA ARG A 403 9.30 -17.63 -22.42
C ARG A 403 10.00 -17.41 -21.09
N ALA A 404 10.49 -16.21 -20.80
CA ALA A 404 11.05 -15.90 -19.49
C ALA A 404 9.99 -15.29 -18.56
N ALA A 405 9.48 -14.09 -18.86
CA ALA A 405 8.59 -13.36 -17.94
C ALA A 405 7.23 -14.04 -17.73
N PHE A 406 6.54 -14.44 -18.81
CA PHE A 406 5.24 -15.10 -18.69
C PHE A 406 5.30 -16.48 -18.03
N ALA A 407 6.39 -17.23 -18.26
CA ALA A 407 6.58 -18.53 -17.63
C ALA A 407 6.70 -18.43 -16.09
N LEU A 408 7.10 -17.27 -15.56
CA LEU A 408 7.22 -17.01 -14.12
C LEU A 408 5.93 -16.53 -13.46
N ILE A 409 4.85 -16.27 -14.21
CA ILE A 409 3.57 -15.78 -13.67
C ILE A 409 3.00 -16.72 -12.61
N VAL A 410 2.80 -17.99 -12.98
CA VAL A 410 2.22 -19.01 -12.08
C VAL A 410 3.19 -19.39 -10.94
N PRO A 411 4.50 -19.57 -11.18
CA PRO A 411 5.51 -19.68 -10.11
C PRO A 411 5.50 -18.51 -9.12
N ALA A 412 5.44 -17.26 -9.60
CA ALA A 412 5.40 -16.08 -8.74
C ALA A 412 4.12 -16.06 -7.90
N LEU A 413 2.96 -16.27 -8.53
CA LEU A 413 1.68 -16.39 -7.84
C LEU A 413 1.75 -17.40 -6.68
N ALA A 414 2.14 -18.64 -6.99
CA ALA A 414 2.19 -19.73 -6.01
C ALA A 414 3.24 -19.47 -4.92
N GLY A 415 4.42 -18.99 -5.32
CA GLY A 415 5.51 -18.62 -4.41
C GLY A 415 5.11 -17.54 -3.41
N PHE A 416 4.42 -16.49 -3.85
CA PHE A 416 4.02 -15.40 -2.97
C PHE A 416 2.76 -15.71 -2.13
N ILE A 417 1.88 -16.62 -2.58
CA ILE A 417 0.86 -17.23 -1.71
C ILE A 417 1.56 -18.01 -0.58
N ALA A 418 2.48 -18.90 -0.93
CA ALA A 418 3.20 -19.72 0.04
C ALA A 418 4.03 -18.87 1.02
N PHE A 419 4.69 -17.82 0.51
CA PHE A 419 5.40 -16.82 1.30
C PHE A 419 4.49 -16.13 2.31
N SER A 420 3.28 -15.74 1.91
CA SER A 420 2.35 -15.08 2.83
C SER A 420 1.87 -15.98 3.98
N ILE A 421 2.04 -17.31 3.87
CA ILE A 421 1.63 -18.31 4.88
C ILE A 421 2.82 -18.76 5.76
N ALA A 422 4.00 -18.90 5.17
CA ALA A 422 5.18 -19.53 5.80
C ALA A 422 6.47 -18.70 5.68
N ASP A 423 6.38 -17.42 5.32
CA ASP A 423 7.49 -16.51 5.07
C ASP A 423 8.48 -17.06 4.00
N ARG A 424 9.74 -16.63 4.04
CA ARG A 424 10.77 -16.98 3.05
C ARG A 424 10.92 -18.49 2.79
N PRO A 425 10.85 -19.39 3.80
CA PRO A 425 10.92 -20.82 3.56
C PRO A 425 9.83 -21.37 2.64
N GLY A 426 8.68 -20.70 2.52
CA GLY A 426 7.61 -21.07 1.60
C GLY A 426 7.87 -20.74 0.13
N LEU A 427 8.84 -19.88 -0.20
CA LEU A 427 9.05 -19.38 -1.57
C LEU A 427 9.44 -20.50 -2.54
N ALA A 428 10.48 -21.27 -2.21
CA ALA A 428 10.96 -22.36 -3.07
C ALA A 428 9.89 -23.43 -3.36
N PRO A 429 9.23 -24.04 -2.36
CA PRO A 429 8.18 -25.03 -2.62
C PRO A 429 7.00 -24.42 -3.39
N GLY A 430 6.64 -23.17 -3.11
CA GLY A 430 5.57 -22.47 -3.83
C GLY A 430 5.92 -22.23 -5.30
N MET A 431 7.10 -21.70 -5.60
CA MET A 431 7.54 -21.44 -6.99
C MET A 431 7.67 -22.74 -7.80
N ILE A 432 8.24 -23.79 -7.20
CA ILE A 432 8.37 -25.10 -7.87
C ILE A 432 6.99 -25.72 -8.10
N GLY A 433 6.10 -25.68 -7.10
CA GLY A 433 4.71 -26.12 -7.25
C GLY A 433 3.96 -25.34 -8.33
N GLY A 434 4.14 -24.02 -8.40
CA GLY A 434 3.58 -23.18 -9.45
C GLY A 434 4.15 -23.48 -10.84
N TRP A 435 5.44 -23.82 -10.94
CA TRP A 435 6.04 -24.29 -12.19
C TRP A 435 5.41 -25.61 -12.65
N LEU A 436 5.28 -26.58 -11.73
CA LEU A 436 4.61 -27.84 -12.01
C LEU A 436 3.15 -27.62 -12.45
N ALA A 437 2.42 -26.70 -11.82
CA ALA A 437 1.07 -26.34 -12.24
C ALA A 437 1.03 -25.79 -13.67
N ALA A 438 1.95 -24.89 -14.03
CA ALA A 438 2.04 -24.35 -15.38
C ALA A 438 2.42 -25.42 -16.41
N SER A 439 3.40 -26.28 -16.10
CA SER A 439 3.90 -27.29 -17.04
C SER A 439 3.00 -28.53 -17.18
N SER A 440 2.13 -28.80 -16.20
CA SER A 440 1.17 -29.94 -16.23
C SER A 440 -0.19 -29.58 -16.86
N GLY A 441 -0.39 -28.34 -17.28
CA GLY A 441 -1.68 -27.86 -17.80
C GLY A 441 -2.72 -27.54 -16.73
N ALA A 442 -2.37 -27.60 -15.44
CA ALA A 442 -3.22 -27.12 -14.34
C ALA A 442 -3.29 -25.58 -14.27
N GLY A 443 -2.33 -24.90 -14.92
CA GLY A 443 -2.33 -23.46 -15.17
C GLY A 443 -2.45 -22.61 -13.91
N PHE A 444 -3.14 -21.47 -14.04
CA PHE A 444 -3.34 -20.51 -12.95
C PHE A 444 -4.07 -21.12 -11.75
N LEU A 445 -5.10 -21.96 -11.98
CA LEU A 445 -5.85 -22.62 -10.93
C LEU A 445 -4.97 -23.57 -10.12
N GLY A 446 -4.15 -24.37 -10.82
CA GLY A 446 -3.13 -25.22 -10.20
C GLY A 446 -2.11 -24.41 -9.40
N GLY A 447 -1.72 -23.22 -9.87
CA GLY A 447 -0.81 -22.33 -9.15
C GLY A 447 -1.36 -21.83 -7.82
N ILE A 448 -2.66 -21.50 -7.76
CA ILE A 448 -3.33 -21.14 -6.49
C ILE A 448 -3.27 -22.32 -5.52
N VAL A 449 -3.69 -23.52 -5.97
CA VAL A 449 -3.68 -24.72 -5.14
C VAL A 449 -2.27 -25.04 -4.66
N ALA A 450 -1.30 -25.03 -5.58
CA ALA A 450 0.11 -25.27 -5.27
C ALA A 450 0.65 -24.28 -4.24
N GLY A 451 0.29 -22.99 -4.34
CA GLY A 451 0.71 -21.96 -3.38
C GLY A 451 0.19 -22.22 -1.96
N PHE A 452 -1.09 -22.59 -1.82
CA PHE A 452 -1.65 -22.94 -0.50
C PHE A 452 -1.07 -24.25 0.05
N VAL A 453 -0.95 -25.28 -0.77
CA VAL A 453 -0.33 -26.55 -0.39
C VAL A 453 1.11 -26.31 0.06
N ALA A 454 1.89 -25.53 -0.70
CA ALA A 454 3.26 -25.20 -0.36
C ALA A 454 3.39 -24.38 0.92
N GLY A 455 2.57 -23.35 1.10
CA GLY A 455 2.57 -22.53 2.31
C GLY A 455 2.27 -23.36 3.56
N TYR A 456 1.21 -24.17 3.51
CA TYR A 456 0.85 -25.00 4.66
C TYR A 456 1.80 -26.18 4.89
N ALA A 457 2.36 -26.78 3.83
CA ALA A 457 3.39 -27.80 3.95
C ALA A 457 4.67 -27.24 4.59
N ALA A 458 5.16 -26.08 4.11
CA ALA A 458 6.31 -25.40 4.69
C ALA A 458 6.08 -25.06 6.17
N ARG A 459 4.89 -24.54 6.51
CA ARG A 459 4.49 -24.26 7.90
C ARG A 459 4.36 -25.52 8.76
N ALA A 460 3.94 -26.65 8.18
CA ALA A 460 3.85 -27.93 8.89
C ALA A 460 5.26 -28.48 9.20
N VAL A 461 6.16 -28.52 8.20
CA VAL A 461 7.56 -28.92 8.41
C VAL A 461 8.23 -28.01 9.44
N ALA A 462 7.97 -26.70 9.38
CA ALA A 462 8.49 -25.75 10.35
C ALA A 462 7.99 -26.01 11.77
N ARG A 463 6.81 -26.59 11.97
CA ARG A 463 6.29 -26.91 13.30
C ARG A 463 6.75 -28.30 13.79
N TRP A 464 6.80 -29.27 12.89
CA TRP A 464 7.09 -30.67 13.25
C TRP A 464 8.57 -30.94 13.46
N LEU A 465 9.46 -30.21 12.79
CA LEU A 465 10.90 -30.47 12.83
C LEU A 465 11.59 -29.67 13.94
N THR A 466 11.76 -30.23 15.13
CA THR A 466 12.53 -29.61 16.22
C THR A 466 13.99 -30.03 16.16
N LEU A 467 14.91 -29.05 16.09
CA LEU A 467 16.36 -29.30 16.04
C LEU A 467 17.05 -28.75 17.29
N PRO A 468 18.16 -29.36 17.74
CA PRO A 468 18.99 -28.79 18.80
C PRO A 468 19.61 -27.45 18.37
N LYS A 469 19.89 -26.57 19.33
CA LYS A 469 20.33 -25.17 19.12
C LYS A 469 21.43 -24.99 18.05
N PRO A 470 22.48 -25.83 17.96
CA PRO A 470 23.53 -25.67 16.93
C PRO A 470 23.03 -25.86 15.49
N LEU A 471 21.95 -26.64 15.30
CA LEU A 471 21.41 -26.99 13.99
C LEU A 471 20.16 -26.17 13.62
N ALA A 472 19.71 -25.26 14.48
CA ALA A 472 18.48 -24.50 14.26
C ALA A 472 18.48 -23.69 12.95
N GLY A 473 19.66 -23.20 12.53
CA GLY A 473 19.83 -22.48 11.26
C GLY A 473 19.61 -23.34 10.00
N LEU A 474 19.81 -24.66 10.10
CA LEU A 474 19.63 -25.59 8.96
C LEU A 474 18.16 -25.72 8.55
N LYS A 475 17.25 -25.51 9.49
CA LYS A 475 15.82 -25.72 9.32
C LYS A 475 15.18 -24.81 8.26
N PRO A 476 15.27 -23.46 8.34
CA PRO A 476 14.70 -22.58 7.31
C PRO A 476 15.49 -22.54 6.00
N VAL A 477 16.77 -22.89 6.02
CA VAL A 477 17.65 -22.80 4.84
C VAL A 477 17.61 -24.05 3.98
N LEU A 478 17.60 -25.24 4.59
CA LEU A 478 17.71 -26.51 3.89
C LEU A 478 16.46 -27.38 4.07
N LEU A 479 16.09 -27.66 5.32
CA LEU A 479 15.13 -28.73 5.61
C LEU A 479 13.70 -28.37 5.20
N ILE A 480 13.25 -27.15 5.49
CA ILE A 480 11.92 -26.69 5.07
C ILE A 480 11.84 -26.63 3.53
N PRO A 481 12.74 -25.93 2.82
CA PRO A 481 12.70 -25.93 1.35
C PRO A 481 12.73 -27.33 0.75
N LEU A 482 13.57 -28.24 1.25
CA LEU A 482 13.68 -29.60 0.72
C LEU A 482 12.40 -30.42 0.94
N LEU A 483 11.98 -30.55 2.21
CA LEU A 483 10.85 -31.42 2.56
C LEU A 483 9.52 -30.86 2.06
N ALA A 484 9.31 -29.54 2.19
CA ALA A 484 8.08 -28.92 1.67
C ALA A 484 8.02 -29.03 0.14
N THR A 485 9.14 -28.88 -0.57
CA THR A 485 9.16 -29.04 -2.03
C THR A 485 8.86 -30.48 -2.43
N ALA A 486 9.41 -31.47 -1.73
CA ALA A 486 9.08 -32.88 -1.98
C ALA A 486 7.59 -33.16 -1.76
N ILE A 487 7.01 -32.67 -0.66
CA ILE A 487 5.57 -32.81 -0.36
C ILE A 487 4.74 -32.17 -1.48
N VAL A 488 5.05 -30.94 -1.85
CA VAL A 488 4.33 -30.21 -2.91
C VAL A 488 4.47 -30.91 -4.26
N GLY A 489 5.69 -31.32 -4.62
CA GLY A 489 5.99 -32.01 -5.87
C GLY A 489 5.20 -33.30 -6.00
N PHE A 490 5.23 -34.18 -4.99
CA PHE A 490 4.44 -35.41 -5.00
C PHE A 490 2.94 -35.15 -4.99
N THR A 491 2.48 -34.16 -4.23
CA THR A 491 1.06 -33.79 -4.22
C THR A 491 0.60 -33.29 -5.59
N MET A 492 1.39 -32.44 -6.25
CA MET A 492 1.06 -31.92 -7.57
C MET A 492 1.15 -32.99 -8.65
N LEU A 493 2.15 -33.87 -8.61
CA LEU A 493 2.34 -34.89 -9.64
C LEU A 493 1.32 -36.04 -9.53
N TYR A 494 0.98 -36.49 -8.33
CA TYR A 494 0.16 -37.69 -8.15
C TYR A 494 -1.29 -37.43 -7.74
N LEU A 495 -1.59 -36.31 -7.07
CA LEU A 495 -2.92 -36.08 -6.47
C LEU A 495 -3.67 -34.91 -7.11
N VAL A 496 -2.99 -33.81 -7.42
CA VAL A 496 -3.64 -32.52 -7.71
C VAL A 496 -3.57 -32.12 -9.18
N GLY A 497 -2.43 -32.34 -9.85
CA GLY A 497 -2.16 -31.78 -11.18
C GLY A 497 -3.21 -32.13 -12.22
N GLU A 498 -3.45 -33.44 -12.44
CA GLU A 498 -4.41 -33.90 -13.45
C GLU A 498 -5.86 -33.53 -13.13
N PRO A 499 -6.40 -33.74 -11.90
CA PRO A 499 -7.75 -33.29 -11.56
C PRO A 499 -7.96 -31.78 -11.74
N VAL A 500 -6.97 -30.97 -11.37
CA VAL A 500 -7.06 -29.51 -11.52
C VAL A 500 -6.92 -29.09 -12.98
N ALA A 501 -6.10 -29.77 -13.79
CA ALA A 501 -6.03 -29.53 -15.23
C ALA A 501 -7.37 -29.86 -15.92
N LEU A 502 -8.04 -30.95 -15.52
CA LEU A 502 -9.39 -31.27 -16.00
C LEU A 502 -10.40 -30.19 -15.61
N ALA A 503 -10.35 -29.72 -14.35
CA ALA A 503 -11.20 -28.64 -13.89
C ALA A 503 -10.94 -27.33 -14.66
N LEU A 504 -9.68 -27.00 -14.94
CA LEU A 504 -9.31 -25.81 -15.71
C LEU A 504 -9.83 -25.91 -17.15
N ARG A 505 -9.63 -27.04 -17.83
CA ARG A 505 -10.16 -27.26 -19.20
C ARG A 505 -11.68 -27.18 -19.25
N ALA A 506 -12.37 -27.74 -18.25
CA ALA A 506 -13.82 -27.63 -18.13
C ALA A 506 -14.26 -26.17 -17.92
N LEU A 507 -13.53 -25.41 -17.10
CA LEU A 507 -13.78 -23.98 -16.89
C LEU A 507 -13.51 -23.16 -18.17
N GLU A 508 -12.44 -23.44 -18.90
CA GLU A 508 -12.11 -22.81 -20.19
C GLU A 508 -13.20 -23.10 -21.23
N ALA A 509 -13.67 -24.34 -21.33
CA ALA A 509 -14.77 -24.71 -22.22
C ALA A 509 -16.08 -24.02 -21.84
N TRP A 510 -16.38 -23.93 -20.54
CA TRP A 510 -17.56 -23.21 -20.04
C TRP A 510 -17.46 -21.71 -20.33
N LEU A 511 -16.31 -21.07 -20.06
CA LEU A 511 -16.07 -19.67 -20.41
C LEU A 511 -16.18 -19.44 -21.92
N GLY A 512 -15.68 -20.36 -22.75
CA GLY A 512 -15.86 -20.33 -24.20
C GLY A 512 -17.33 -20.38 -24.60
N SER A 513 -18.14 -21.19 -23.92
CA SER A 513 -19.59 -21.25 -24.15
C SER A 513 -20.30 -19.95 -23.76
N LEU A 514 -19.88 -19.30 -22.67
CA LEU A 514 -20.41 -17.99 -22.26
C LEU A 514 -20.01 -16.88 -23.21
N GLN A 515 -18.78 -16.93 -23.76
CA GLN A 515 -18.32 -16.00 -24.80
C GLN A 515 -19.16 -16.12 -26.07
N ALA A 516 -19.62 -17.32 -26.43
CA ALA A 516 -20.46 -17.52 -27.60
C ALA A 516 -21.94 -17.14 -27.35
N GLY A 517 -22.53 -17.57 -26.23
CA GLY A 517 -23.97 -17.44 -25.97
C GLY A 517 -24.40 -16.22 -25.14
N SER A 518 -23.49 -15.63 -24.36
CA SER A 518 -23.81 -14.58 -23.37
C SER A 518 -22.76 -13.47 -23.26
N ALA A 519 -21.90 -13.30 -24.29
CA ALA A 519 -20.80 -12.35 -24.30
C ALA A 519 -21.22 -10.94 -23.85
N LEU A 520 -22.40 -10.48 -24.27
CA LEU A 520 -22.94 -9.18 -23.89
C LEU A 520 -23.14 -9.06 -22.37
N ALA A 521 -23.81 -10.04 -21.76
CA ALA A 521 -24.11 -10.03 -20.32
C ALA A 521 -22.84 -10.21 -19.48
N PHE A 522 -21.94 -11.12 -19.91
CA PHE A 522 -20.68 -11.33 -19.22
C PHE A 522 -19.77 -10.10 -19.32
N GLY A 523 -19.70 -9.47 -20.50
CA GLY A 523 -18.98 -8.20 -20.68
C GLY A 523 -19.55 -7.05 -19.88
N ALA A 524 -20.88 -6.93 -19.82
CA ALA A 524 -21.56 -5.95 -18.98
C ALA A 524 -21.23 -6.12 -17.49
N LEU A 525 -21.20 -7.37 -17.02
CA LEU A 525 -20.84 -7.69 -15.64
C LEU A 525 -19.39 -7.30 -15.34
N LEU A 526 -18.43 -7.74 -16.15
CA LEU A 526 -17.01 -7.40 -15.97
C LEU A 526 -16.81 -5.89 -16.00
N GLY A 527 -17.43 -5.21 -16.97
CA GLY A 527 -17.31 -3.77 -17.14
C GLY A 527 -17.91 -2.98 -15.99
N GLY A 528 -19.12 -3.34 -15.55
CA GLY A 528 -19.80 -2.65 -14.44
C GLY A 528 -19.09 -2.86 -13.10
N MET A 529 -18.58 -4.06 -12.84
CA MET A 529 -17.78 -4.33 -11.63
C MET A 529 -16.47 -3.53 -11.62
N MET A 530 -15.87 -3.28 -12.78
CA MET A 530 -14.63 -2.50 -12.90
C MET A 530 -14.81 -1.05 -12.42
N SER A 531 -16.01 -0.49 -12.54
CA SER A 531 -16.31 0.90 -12.20
C SER A 531 -17.22 1.08 -10.98
N ILE A 532 -17.37 0.05 -10.15
CA ILE A 532 -18.23 0.20 -8.96
C ILE A 532 -17.51 0.95 -7.83
N ASP A 533 -16.19 0.77 -7.69
CA ASP A 533 -15.39 1.29 -6.58
C ASP A 533 -14.07 1.95 -7.01
N MET A 534 -13.91 2.24 -8.32
CA MET A 534 -12.84 3.08 -8.89
C MET A 534 -11.41 2.72 -8.40
N GLY A 535 -11.04 1.44 -8.47
CA GLY A 535 -9.74 0.93 -7.99
C GLY A 535 -9.78 0.27 -6.61
N GLY A 536 -10.98 0.13 -6.05
CA GLY A 536 -11.24 -0.61 -4.82
C GLY A 536 -11.15 -2.15 -4.99
N PRO A 537 -11.58 -2.90 -3.96
CA PRO A 537 -11.48 -4.36 -3.94
C PRO A 537 -12.21 -5.08 -5.09
N VAL A 538 -13.38 -4.57 -5.52
CA VAL A 538 -14.17 -5.20 -6.60
C VAL A 538 -13.44 -5.01 -7.92
N ASN A 539 -13.04 -3.79 -8.28
CA ASN A 539 -12.24 -3.51 -9.46
C ASN A 539 -10.98 -4.40 -9.50
N LYS A 540 -10.23 -4.47 -8.39
CA LYS A 540 -9.03 -5.32 -8.28
C LYS A 540 -9.32 -6.80 -8.45
N THR A 541 -10.49 -7.28 -8.00
CA THR A 541 -10.90 -8.67 -8.18
C THR A 541 -11.16 -9.00 -9.65
N VAL A 542 -11.88 -8.13 -10.36
CA VAL A 542 -12.11 -8.30 -11.82
C VAL A 542 -10.80 -8.27 -12.58
N TYR A 543 -9.94 -7.32 -12.23
CA TYR A 543 -8.64 -7.17 -12.86
C TYR A 543 -7.74 -8.39 -12.61
N ALA A 544 -7.71 -8.92 -11.39
CA ALA A 544 -7.00 -10.15 -11.04
C ALA A 544 -7.53 -11.36 -11.83
N PHE A 545 -8.85 -11.50 -11.91
CA PHE A 545 -9.51 -12.56 -12.69
C PHE A 545 -9.10 -12.50 -14.17
N SER A 546 -9.27 -11.34 -14.81
CA SER A 546 -8.94 -11.14 -16.22
C SER A 546 -7.44 -11.29 -16.49
N SER A 547 -6.57 -10.90 -15.55
CA SER A 547 -5.12 -11.07 -15.66
C SER A 547 -4.70 -12.53 -15.54
N GLY A 548 -5.32 -13.29 -14.64
CA GLY A 548 -5.07 -14.73 -14.50
C GLY A 548 -5.41 -15.51 -15.77
N LEU A 549 -6.47 -15.10 -16.47
CA LEU A 549 -6.90 -15.69 -17.74
C LEU A 549 -5.90 -15.47 -18.90
N LEU A 550 -5.02 -14.47 -18.82
CA LEU A 550 -3.94 -14.30 -19.81
C LEU A 550 -2.97 -15.47 -19.83
N ALA A 551 -2.72 -16.11 -18.67
CA ALA A 551 -1.85 -17.27 -18.58
C ALA A 551 -2.45 -18.50 -19.30
N SER A 552 -3.77 -18.56 -19.42
CA SER A 552 -4.52 -19.57 -20.19
C SER A 552 -4.80 -19.13 -21.64
N ALA A 553 -4.14 -18.06 -22.12
CA ALA A 553 -4.38 -17.48 -23.44
C ALA A 553 -5.83 -17.04 -23.71
N VAL A 554 -6.59 -16.71 -22.66
CA VAL A 554 -7.96 -16.18 -22.76
C VAL A 554 -7.92 -14.66 -22.65
N TYR A 555 -7.89 -13.98 -23.80
CA TYR A 555 -7.60 -12.54 -23.90
C TYR A 555 -8.81 -11.60 -23.86
N THR A 556 -10.04 -12.08 -24.10
CA THR A 556 -11.21 -11.21 -24.23
C THR A 556 -11.69 -10.57 -22.92
N PRO A 557 -11.66 -11.25 -21.75
CA PRO A 557 -12.04 -10.63 -20.48
C PRO A 557 -11.10 -9.48 -20.11
N MET A 558 -9.81 -9.60 -20.46
CA MET A 558 -8.83 -8.54 -20.27
C MET A 558 -9.18 -7.28 -21.08
N ALA A 559 -9.54 -7.44 -22.35
CA ALA A 559 -9.94 -6.31 -23.18
C ALA A 559 -11.17 -5.58 -22.59
N ALA A 560 -12.21 -6.33 -22.22
CA ALA A 560 -13.41 -5.76 -21.62
C ALA A 560 -13.10 -5.02 -20.32
N THR A 561 -12.28 -5.62 -19.46
CA THR A 561 -11.89 -5.05 -18.16
C THR A 561 -11.07 -3.76 -18.32
N MET A 562 -10.09 -3.75 -19.23
CA MET A 562 -9.25 -2.56 -19.44
C MET A 562 -10.04 -1.40 -20.06
N ALA A 563 -10.81 -1.67 -21.13
CA ALA A 563 -11.64 -0.65 -21.74
C ALA A 563 -12.64 -0.04 -20.74
N ALA A 564 -13.27 -0.89 -19.92
CA ALA A 564 -14.20 -0.48 -18.88
C ALA A 564 -13.55 0.38 -17.79
N GLY A 565 -12.31 0.06 -17.37
CA GLY A 565 -11.59 0.85 -16.36
C GLY A 565 -11.17 2.24 -16.85
N MET A 566 -10.96 2.40 -18.16
CA MET A 566 -10.71 3.72 -18.77
C MET A 566 -11.99 4.55 -18.89
N THR A 567 -13.14 3.90 -19.04
CA THR A 567 -14.42 4.53 -19.40
C THR A 567 -14.91 5.55 -18.38
N ALA A 568 -14.87 5.22 -17.09
CA ALA A 568 -15.37 6.09 -16.02
C ALA A 568 -14.64 7.45 -15.95
N PRO A 569 -13.30 7.49 -15.79
CA PRO A 569 -12.56 8.76 -15.75
C PRO A 569 -12.62 9.54 -17.09
N LEU A 570 -12.63 8.85 -18.24
CA LEU A 570 -12.79 9.50 -19.54
C LEU A 570 -14.18 10.11 -19.72
N GLY A 571 -15.23 9.43 -19.27
CA GLY A 571 -16.60 9.94 -19.31
C GLY A 571 -16.81 11.17 -18.43
N ILE A 572 -16.20 11.19 -17.25
CA ILE A 572 -16.22 12.38 -16.38
C ILE A 572 -15.45 13.54 -17.03
N ALA A 573 -14.25 13.28 -17.57
CA ALA A 573 -13.48 14.29 -18.28
C ALA A 573 -14.30 14.88 -19.45
N LEU A 574 -14.97 14.02 -20.22
CA LEU A 574 -15.86 14.43 -21.31
C LEU A 574 -17.06 15.26 -20.81
N ALA A 575 -17.68 14.86 -19.69
CA ALA A 575 -18.80 15.60 -19.10
C ALA A 575 -18.39 17.02 -18.69
N THR A 576 -17.26 17.13 -17.98
CA THR A 576 -16.71 18.42 -17.54
C THR A 576 -16.25 19.30 -18.70
N LEU A 577 -15.79 18.70 -19.81
CA LEU A 577 -15.36 19.42 -21.01
C LEU A 577 -16.53 19.93 -21.85
N LEU A 578 -17.55 19.10 -22.08
CA LEU A 578 -18.69 19.43 -22.96
C LEU A 578 -19.77 20.24 -22.25
N PHE A 579 -20.02 19.96 -20.98
CA PHE A 579 -21.10 20.59 -20.21
C PHE A 579 -20.55 21.50 -19.10
N ARG A 580 -19.56 22.34 -19.45
CA ARG A 580 -18.81 23.19 -18.49
C ARG A 580 -19.70 24.02 -17.56
N SER A 581 -20.89 24.43 -18.01
CA SER A 581 -21.85 25.20 -17.22
C SER A 581 -22.49 24.43 -16.06
N ARG A 582 -22.35 23.09 -16.03
CA ARG A 582 -22.87 22.21 -14.99
C ARG A 582 -21.84 21.83 -13.92
N PHE A 583 -20.60 22.29 -14.05
CA PHE A 583 -19.49 21.90 -13.18
C PHE A 583 -18.77 23.13 -12.63
N ALA A 584 -18.43 23.08 -11.34
CA ALA A 584 -17.66 24.14 -10.70
C ALA A 584 -16.22 24.23 -11.26
N ALA A 585 -15.50 25.32 -10.98
CA ALA A 585 -14.15 25.53 -11.51
C ALA A 585 -13.15 24.45 -11.07
N ASP A 586 -13.21 24.06 -9.80
CA ASP A 586 -12.44 22.96 -9.21
C ASP A 586 -12.78 21.60 -9.85
N GLU A 587 -14.06 21.33 -10.12
CA GLU A 587 -14.49 20.11 -10.81
C GLU A 587 -13.99 20.08 -12.27
N ARG A 588 -13.95 21.22 -12.95
CA ARG A 588 -13.42 21.29 -14.32
C ARG A 588 -11.91 20.99 -14.37
N GLU A 589 -11.14 21.47 -13.39
CA GLU A 589 -9.71 21.11 -13.30
C GLU A 589 -9.51 19.64 -12.92
N ALA A 590 -10.29 19.13 -11.96
CA ALA A 590 -10.28 17.71 -11.62
C ALA A 590 -10.65 16.82 -12.82
N GLY A 591 -11.55 17.28 -13.69
CA GLY A 591 -11.97 16.57 -14.90
C GLY A 591 -10.84 16.42 -15.93
N LYS A 592 -9.96 17.43 -16.08
CA LYS A 592 -8.77 17.32 -16.93
C LYS A 592 -7.81 16.26 -16.39
N ALA A 593 -7.56 16.27 -15.09
CA ALA A 593 -6.72 15.27 -14.43
C ALA A 593 -7.33 13.85 -14.57
N ALA A 594 -8.64 13.73 -14.39
CA ALA A 594 -9.37 12.48 -14.60
C ALA A 594 -9.18 11.95 -16.02
N GLY A 595 -9.25 12.81 -17.04
CA GLY A 595 -9.04 12.42 -18.44
C GLY A 595 -7.66 11.82 -18.68
N LEU A 596 -6.61 12.48 -18.20
CA LEU A 596 -5.23 11.99 -18.33
C LEU A 596 -5.02 10.64 -17.61
N LEU A 597 -5.54 10.51 -16.39
CA LEU A 597 -5.49 9.25 -15.64
C LEU A 597 -6.28 8.15 -16.36
N GLY A 598 -7.46 8.47 -16.90
CA GLY A 598 -8.28 7.55 -17.67
C GLY A 598 -7.59 7.04 -18.93
N LEU A 599 -6.89 7.91 -19.66
CA LEU A 599 -6.06 7.50 -20.80
C LEU A 599 -4.97 6.50 -20.39
N ALA A 600 -4.45 6.62 -19.17
CA ALA A 600 -3.45 5.71 -18.61
C ALA A 600 -4.03 4.46 -17.92
N PHE A 601 -5.35 4.21 -18.04
CA PHE A 601 -6.05 3.11 -17.35
C PHE A 601 -5.97 3.22 -15.81
N VAL A 602 -6.07 4.45 -15.30
CA VAL A 602 -6.17 4.73 -13.86
C VAL A 602 -7.60 5.18 -13.54
N SER A 603 -8.41 4.22 -13.06
CA SER A 603 -9.82 4.45 -12.74
C SER A 603 -10.05 5.43 -11.58
N GLU A 604 -9.05 5.59 -10.72
CA GLU A 604 -9.04 6.46 -9.54
C GLU A 604 -9.22 7.93 -9.90
N GLY A 605 -8.97 8.33 -11.16
CA GLY A 605 -9.24 9.70 -11.63
C GLY A 605 -10.70 10.14 -11.44
N ALA A 606 -11.63 9.19 -11.32
CA ALA A 606 -13.04 9.43 -11.06
C ALA A 606 -13.41 9.54 -9.56
N LEU A 607 -12.52 9.13 -8.65
CA LEU A 607 -12.79 9.14 -7.20
C LEU A 607 -13.18 10.51 -6.64
N PRO A 608 -12.56 11.65 -7.04
CA PRO A 608 -12.94 12.95 -6.51
C PRO A 608 -14.41 13.31 -6.76
N PHE A 609 -14.95 12.88 -7.91
CA PHE A 609 -16.35 13.12 -8.29
C PHE A 609 -17.29 12.14 -7.56
N ALA A 610 -16.91 10.87 -7.48
CA ALA A 610 -17.67 9.87 -6.76
C ALA A 610 -17.73 10.14 -5.24
N ALA A 611 -16.67 10.70 -4.66
CA ALA A 611 -16.64 11.09 -3.25
C ALA A 611 -17.57 12.28 -2.98
N ARG A 612 -17.67 13.24 -3.92
CA ARG A 612 -18.52 14.41 -3.79
C ARG A 612 -20.00 14.12 -4.04
N ASP A 613 -20.30 13.27 -5.03
CA ASP A 613 -21.66 12.95 -5.47
C ASP A 613 -21.79 11.46 -5.85
N PRO A 614 -21.78 10.55 -4.86
CA PRO A 614 -21.70 9.10 -5.10
C PRO A 614 -22.93 8.54 -5.79
N LEU A 615 -24.13 9.01 -5.40
CA LEU A 615 -25.41 8.48 -5.87
C LEU A 615 -25.66 8.73 -7.36
N ARG A 616 -25.01 9.75 -7.94
CA ARG A 616 -25.15 10.09 -9.36
C ARG A 616 -23.94 9.63 -10.16
N THR A 617 -22.74 9.80 -9.61
CA THR A 617 -21.50 9.49 -10.32
C THR A 617 -21.30 7.99 -10.48
N ILE A 618 -21.45 7.20 -9.40
CA ILE A 618 -21.16 5.76 -9.45
C ILE A 618 -22.10 5.04 -10.43
N PRO A 619 -23.44 5.22 -10.39
CA PRO A 619 -24.31 4.55 -11.35
C PRO A 619 -24.03 4.94 -12.81
N ALA A 620 -23.73 6.21 -13.09
CA ALA A 620 -23.38 6.65 -14.45
C ALA A 620 -22.10 5.95 -14.95
N CYS A 621 -21.06 5.87 -14.12
CA CYS A 621 -19.83 5.16 -14.43
C CYS A 621 -20.03 3.64 -14.58
N VAL A 622 -20.85 3.02 -13.73
CA VAL A 622 -21.19 1.59 -13.81
C VAL A 622 -21.87 1.27 -15.13
N VAL A 623 -22.88 2.05 -15.52
CA VAL A 623 -23.62 1.81 -16.77
C VAL A 623 -22.72 2.01 -17.99
N GLY A 624 -21.93 3.09 -18.03
CA GLY A 624 -21.02 3.34 -19.15
C GLY A 624 -19.97 2.24 -19.31
N SER A 625 -19.30 1.84 -18.23
CA SER A 625 -18.30 0.77 -18.26
C SER A 625 -18.90 -0.61 -18.56
N ALA A 626 -20.12 -0.88 -18.09
CA ALA A 626 -20.84 -2.10 -18.44
C ALA A 626 -21.11 -2.16 -19.96
N VAL A 627 -21.57 -1.06 -20.57
CA VAL A 627 -21.76 -0.99 -22.02
C VAL A 627 -20.44 -1.16 -22.76
N THR A 628 -19.36 -0.53 -22.31
CA THR A 628 -18.02 -0.74 -22.89
C THR A 628 -17.62 -2.22 -22.87
N GLY A 629 -17.71 -2.88 -21.71
CA GLY A 629 -17.36 -4.28 -21.56
C GLY A 629 -18.23 -5.21 -22.42
N ALA A 630 -19.53 -4.94 -22.50
CA ALA A 630 -20.47 -5.66 -23.35
C ALA A 630 -20.09 -5.57 -24.84
N ILE A 631 -19.75 -4.37 -25.32
CA ILE A 631 -19.32 -4.17 -26.71
C ILE A 631 -18.00 -4.91 -26.97
N CYS A 632 -17.01 -4.77 -26.09
CA CYS A 632 -15.72 -5.46 -26.24
C CYS A 632 -15.90 -6.98 -26.35
N MET A 633 -16.69 -7.58 -25.47
CA MET A 633 -16.96 -9.02 -25.50
C MET A 633 -17.75 -9.44 -26.73
N ARG A 634 -18.78 -8.68 -27.13
CA ARG A 634 -19.60 -8.99 -28.31
C ARG A 634 -18.80 -8.95 -29.61
N MET A 635 -17.87 -8.01 -29.70
CA MET A 635 -17.00 -7.81 -30.86
C MET A 635 -15.76 -8.73 -30.81
N GLY A 636 -15.65 -9.59 -29.79
CA GLY A 636 -14.54 -10.53 -29.65
C GLY A 636 -13.18 -9.86 -29.50
N VAL A 637 -13.13 -8.66 -28.91
CA VAL A 637 -11.87 -7.93 -28.74
C VAL A 637 -10.96 -8.68 -27.78
N GLN A 638 -9.71 -8.87 -28.19
CA GLN A 638 -8.66 -9.51 -27.43
C GLN A 638 -7.59 -8.50 -27.03
N LEU A 639 -7.09 -8.60 -25.79
CA LEU A 639 -6.00 -7.78 -25.29
C LEU A 639 -4.98 -8.65 -24.57
N ARG A 640 -3.73 -8.60 -25.04
CA ARG A 640 -2.65 -9.50 -24.61
C ARG A 640 -1.83 -8.97 -23.43
N VAL A 641 -1.97 -7.69 -23.12
CA VAL A 641 -1.21 -6.98 -22.10
C VAL A 641 -2.17 -6.40 -21.09
N PRO A 642 -1.92 -6.52 -19.78
CA PRO A 642 -2.92 -6.17 -18.79
C PRO A 642 -2.85 -4.70 -18.34
N HIS A 643 -1.91 -3.90 -18.86
CA HIS A 643 -1.68 -2.51 -18.45
C HIS A 643 -1.24 -1.63 -19.61
N GLY A 644 -1.49 -0.32 -19.50
CA GLY A 644 -0.93 0.72 -20.36
C GLY A 644 -1.97 1.54 -21.14
N GLY A 645 -3.26 1.38 -20.84
CA GLY A 645 -4.33 2.27 -21.33
C GLY A 645 -4.34 2.49 -22.84
N VAL A 646 -4.48 3.75 -23.28
CA VAL A 646 -4.41 4.12 -24.70
C VAL A 646 -3.04 3.82 -25.31
N PHE A 647 -1.96 3.88 -24.55
CA PHE A 647 -0.61 3.66 -25.08
C PHE A 647 -0.42 2.25 -25.65
N VAL A 648 -1.11 1.25 -25.08
CA VAL A 648 -1.09 -0.13 -25.63
C VAL A 648 -1.79 -0.22 -26.97
N GLN A 649 -2.79 0.63 -27.23
CA GLN A 649 -3.50 0.65 -28.51
C GLN A 649 -2.60 1.10 -29.67
N LEU A 650 -1.55 1.88 -29.36
CA LEU A 650 -0.54 2.30 -30.34
C LEU A 650 0.40 1.16 -30.71
N ILE A 651 0.46 0.10 -29.90
CA ILE A 651 1.30 -1.05 -30.17
C ILE A 651 0.54 -1.99 -31.11
N PRO A 652 1.07 -2.26 -32.31
CA PRO A 652 0.39 -3.11 -33.28
C PRO A 652 -0.02 -4.45 -32.66
N HIS A 653 -1.31 -4.79 -32.80
CA HIS A 653 -1.92 -6.05 -32.39
C HIS A 653 -1.79 -6.42 -30.90
N ALA A 654 -1.42 -5.47 -30.03
CA ALA A 654 -1.61 -5.66 -28.60
C ALA A 654 -3.11 -5.78 -28.26
N VAL A 655 -3.95 -5.07 -29.03
CA VAL A 655 -5.41 -5.15 -29.07
C VAL A 655 -5.87 -5.61 -30.46
N THR A 656 -6.75 -6.60 -30.55
CA THR A 656 -7.34 -7.05 -31.83
C THR A 656 -8.82 -7.43 -31.70
N PRO A 657 -9.73 -6.90 -32.54
CA PRO A 657 -9.57 -5.76 -33.46
C PRO A 657 -9.56 -4.41 -32.72
N LEU A 658 -8.72 -3.47 -33.18
CA LEU A 658 -8.52 -2.18 -32.51
C LEU A 658 -9.71 -1.22 -32.65
N LEU A 659 -10.33 -1.13 -33.83
CA LEU A 659 -11.41 -0.17 -34.07
C LEU A 659 -12.64 -0.41 -33.17
N PRO A 660 -13.17 -1.65 -33.03
CA PRO A 660 -14.25 -1.93 -32.09
C PRO A 660 -13.88 -1.65 -30.63
N TYR A 661 -12.61 -1.82 -30.24
CA TYR A 661 -12.13 -1.49 -28.91
C TYR A 661 -12.20 0.01 -28.63
N ALA A 662 -11.66 0.82 -29.54
CA ALA A 662 -11.69 2.28 -29.42
C ALA A 662 -13.14 2.79 -29.40
N LEU A 663 -14.00 2.27 -30.28
CA LEU A 663 -15.42 2.62 -30.31
C LEU A 663 -16.16 2.24 -29.03
N ALA A 664 -15.85 1.09 -28.42
CA ALA A 664 -16.42 0.69 -27.15
C ALA A 664 -16.10 1.70 -26.05
N ILE A 665 -14.83 2.10 -25.92
CA ILE A 665 -14.37 3.08 -24.92
C ILE A 665 -15.08 4.43 -25.14
N VAL A 666 -15.12 4.91 -26.39
CA VAL A 666 -15.79 6.18 -26.72
C VAL A 666 -17.27 6.10 -26.39
N THR A 667 -17.95 5.02 -26.79
CA THR A 667 -19.39 4.83 -26.56
C THR A 667 -19.73 4.85 -25.07
N GLY A 668 -19.01 4.08 -24.25
CA GLY A 668 -19.24 4.08 -22.81
C GLY A 668 -18.85 5.38 -22.13
N SER A 669 -17.82 6.08 -22.62
CA SER A 669 -17.40 7.38 -22.08
C SER A 669 -18.45 8.45 -22.36
N VAL A 670 -18.99 8.48 -23.58
CA VAL A 670 -20.12 9.34 -23.96
C VAL A 670 -21.35 9.01 -23.11
N LEU A 671 -21.69 7.73 -22.95
CA LEU A 671 -22.83 7.31 -22.15
C LEU A 671 -22.68 7.73 -20.67
N THR A 672 -21.50 7.53 -20.09
CA THR A 672 -21.16 7.99 -18.73
C THR A 672 -21.38 9.50 -18.61
N ALA A 673 -20.87 10.26 -19.58
CA ALA A 673 -20.97 11.72 -19.58
C ALA A 673 -22.43 12.20 -19.63
N LEU A 674 -23.22 11.62 -20.54
CA LEU A 674 -24.64 11.95 -20.70
C LEU A 674 -25.44 11.60 -19.44
N LEU A 675 -25.27 10.39 -18.90
CA LEU A 675 -25.98 9.96 -17.69
C LEU A 675 -25.64 10.83 -16.48
N LEU A 676 -24.35 11.18 -16.31
CA LEU A 676 -23.91 12.04 -15.22
C LEU A 676 -24.54 13.43 -15.30
N VAL A 677 -24.58 14.02 -16.50
CA VAL A 677 -25.15 15.36 -16.72
C VAL A 677 -26.67 15.36 -16.58
N LEU A 678 -27.35 14.31 -17.06
CA LEU A 678 -28.78 14.13 -16.87
C LEU A 678 -29.13 13.99 -15.38
N ALA A 679 -28.36 13.18 -14.64
CA ALA A 679 -28.59 12.96 -13.22
C ALA A 679 -28.33 14.21 -12.36
N ARG A 680 -27.41 15.10 -12.79
CA ARG A 680 -27.03 16.29 -12.02
C ARG A 680 -28.02 17.47 -12.11
N GLY A 681 -28.93 17.51 -13.08
CA GLY A 681 -29.86 18.62 -13.27
C GLY A 681 -29.16 19.95 -13.66
N ILE A 682 -29.92 20.98 -14.04
CA ILE A 682 -29.36 22.33 -14.26
C ILE A 682 -29.15 22.97 -12.88
N GLY A 683 -27.90 23.08 -12.43
CA GLY A 683 -27.58 23.74 -11.17
C GLY A 683 -27.69 25.28 -11.26
N PRO A 684 -28.17 25.97 -10.21
CA PRO A 684 -28.43 27.41 -10.19
C PRO A 684 -27.18 28.31 -10.28
N ASP A 685 -25.97 27.75 -10.20
CA ASP A 685 -24.73 28.53 -10.17
C ASP A 685 -24.21 28.93 -11.57
N ALA A 686 -24.85 28.50 -12.64
CA ALA A 686 -24.53 28.96 -14.00
C ALA A 686 -24.94 30.43 -14.25
N ALA A 687 -25.75 31.04 -13.37
CA ALA A 687 -26.27 32.40 -13.52
C ALA A 687 -25.43 33.49 -12.81
N ALA A 688 -24.42 33.14 -12.02
CA ALA A 688 -23.64 34.09 -11.22
C ALA A 688 -22.24 34.41 -11.79
N GLY A 689 -22.00 34.07 -13.06
CA GLY A 689 -20.68 34.14 -13.70
C GLY A 689 -20.37 35.39 -14.53
N ASP A 690 -21.29 36.35 -14.66
CA ASP A 690 -21.06 37.62 -15.35
C ASP A 690 -21.56 38.78 -14.47
N GLY A 691 -20.69 39.22 -13.56
CA GLY A 691 -20.90 40.35 -12.67
C GLY A 691 -19.62 41.17 -12.57
N THR A 692 -19.60 42.21 -13.36
CA THR A 692 -18.62 43.29 -13.52
C THR A 692 -17.75 43.61 -12.30
N SER A 693 -16.45 43.80 -12.56
CA SER A 693 -15.51 44.53 -11.73
C SER A 693 -16.13 45.81 -11.17
N ALA A 694 -16.20 45.92 -9.85
CA ALA A 694 -16.30 47.19 -9.15
C ALA A 694 -15.52 47.10 -7.82
N GLU A 695 -14.37 47.75 -7.82
CA GLU A 695 -13.55 48.01 -6.64
C GLU A 695 -14.30 48.83 -5.58
N GLY A 696 -14.02 48.50 -4.32
CA GLY A 696 -13.58 49.48 -3.33
C GLY A 696 -14.59 50.46 -2.75
N ARG A 697 -14.94 50.25 -1.47
CA ARG A 697 -14.79 51.22 -0.37
C ARG A 697 -15.25 50.59 0.94
N GLY A 698 -14.36 50.59 1.93
CA GLY A 698 -14.65 50.08 3.26
C GLY A 698 -15.60 50.97 4.06
N THR A 699 -16.09 50.45 5.18
CA THR A 699 -16.11 51.11 6.48
C THR A 699 -16.65 50.16 7.55
N ALA A 700 -16.24 50.45 8.77
CA ALA A 700 -16.37 49.66 9.98
C ALA A 700 -17.80 49.52 10.52
N GLY A 701 -17.96 48.57 11.47
CA GLY A 701 -18.78 48.82 12.65
C GLY A 701 -19.83 47.75 13.01
N GLY A 702 -19.66 47.14 14.19
CA GLY A 702 -20.72 47.13 15.21
C GLY A 702 -21.77 46.02 15.18
N ALA A 703 -21.58 45.06 16.09
CA ALA A 703 -22.51 44.48 17.07
C ALA A 703 -24.06 44.62 16.95
N LEU A 704 -24.72 43.63 17.62
CA LEU A 704 -26.09 43.57 18.20
C LEU A 704 -27.07 42.68 17.38
N CYS A 705 -27.54 41.52 17.85
CA CYS A 705 -28.39 41.15 19.01
C CYS A 705 -29.90 41.45 18.81
N GLY A 706 -30.75 40.44 19.12
CA GLY A 706 -32.23 40.51 19.21
C GLY A 706 -32.95 39.91 17.98
N GLY A 707 -33.91 38.99 18.05
CA GLY A 707 -34.82 38.60 19.13
C GLY A 707 -36.22 39.18 18.89
N SER A 708 -37.14 38.39 18.34
CA SER A 708 -38.63 38.41 18.49
C SER A 708 -39.23 37.57 17.33
N ALA A 709 -40.02 36.51 17.51
CA ALA A 709 -41.25 36.28 18.29
C ALA A 709 -42.44 37.15 17.82
N GLY A 710 -43.43 36.49 17.21
CA GLY A 710 -44.77 37.03 16.90
C GLY A 710 -45.41 36.25 15.76
N THR A 711 -46.05 35.09 15.99
CA THR A 711 -47.50 34.92 16.27
C THR A 711 -48.45 35.50 15.22
N GLY A 712 -49.33 34.64 14.68
CA GLY A 712 -50.54 35.05 13.96
C GLY A 712 -50.96 34.04 12.90
N THR A 713 -51.68 32.97 13.28
CA THR A 713 -53.11 32.75 12.92
C THR A 713 -53.36 32.52 11.43
N ALA A 714 -53.55 31.28 11.00
CA ALA A 714 -54.82 30.55 11.00
C ALA A 714 -55.60 30.71 9.68
N GLY A 715 -55.80 29.57 9.01
CA GLY A 715 -57.05 29.22 8.33
C GLY A 715 -57.22 29.67 6.88
N HIS A 716 -57.12 28.71 5.94
CA HIS A 716 -58.11 28.39 4.90
C HIS A 716 -57.54 27.24 4.05
N THR A 717 -57.95 25.99 4.28
CA THR A 717 -59.01 25.27 3.52
C THR A 717 -58.91 25.36 2.00
N GLY A 718 -58.71 24.20 1.38
CA GLY A 718 -59.58 23.77 0.29
C GLY A 718 -58.97 23.61 -1.11
N ALA A 719 -58.94 22.34 -1.56
CA ALA A 719 -59.27 21.85 -2.91
C ALA A 719 -58.49 22.45 -4.10
N ALA A 720 -57.62 21.66 -4.75
CA ALA A 720 -57.96 20.76 -5.87
C ALA A 720 -58.49 21.49 -7.12
N THR A 721 -57.72 21.50 -8.21
CA THR A 721 -58.06 20.88 -9.52
C THR A 721 -57.18 21.42 -10.67
N SER A 722 -56.69 20.48 -11.48
CA SER A 722 -56.41 20.53 -12.92
C SER A 722 -55.90 21.83 -13.59
N ARG A 723 -54.71 21.77 -14.17
CA ARG A 723 -54.51 21.49 -15.61
C ARG A 723 -53.06 21.15 -15.89
#